data_AF-S8C9T1-F1
#
_entry.id   AF-S8C9T1-F1
#
_cell.length_a   1.000
_cell.length_b   1.000
_cell.length_c   1.000
_cell.angle_alpha   90.00
_cell.angle_beta   90.00
_cell.angle_gamma   90.00
#
_symmetry.space_group_name_H-M   'P 1'
#
loop_
_entity.id
_entity.type
_entity.pdbx_description
1 polymer ?
#
loop_
_entity_poly.entity_id
_entity_poly.type
_entity_poly.pdbx_seq_one_letter_code
_entity_poly.pdbx_strand_id
1 'polypeptide(L)'
;IRTLGMLRSRFQSLPGAFNACLIPEEKAKKKGWKAFFSNKFEVIPSSKEKEAARFAQLWNTIITSFREEDLISNREMDLLLVPYWADRDLELMQWPPFLLASKIPIAVDMAKDSNGKDNELKKRIKSDGYMYSAVCECYASFRNIIRFLVCGNREKKVIEYIFSEVDKHIEEEDLSSEFKLSSLPSLYDMFVRLVKYLLDNKRDDRDQVIILFQDMLEVVTRDIMMEDHISNLLDSVNGGTGHEAMGPLDQQYQLFASAGAIKFPAPESEAWKEKIMRLYLLLTVKESAMDVPANLEARRRISFFSNSLFMDMPSAPKVRNMLSFSVLTPYYKEEVLFSLPELEVPNEDGVSILFYLQKIFPDEWTNFLERVKCINEDELRGTAELEEQLRLWASYRGQTLTRTVRGMMYYRKALELQAFLDLAEHDDLMEGYKAIELNEDRMKEEKSLWTQCQAVSDMKFTFVVSCQLYGTQKRSGDPRAQDILRLMAIYPALRVAYIDEIEQPSKGRPRVNDKVYYSTLVKAAIPKSNSSEPGQNLDQVIYRIKLPGPAILGEGKPENQNHAIIFTRGEGLQTIDMNQDNYMEEALKMRNLLQEFLKKHDVRHPSILGLREHIFTGSVSSLAWFMSNQETSFVTIGQRMLANPLKVRFHYGHPDVFDRLFHLTRGGVCKASKVINLSEDIFAGFNSTLREGNVTHHEYIQVGKGRDVGLNQISLFEAKIANGNGEQTLSRDLYRLGHRFDFFRMLSCYFTTIGFYFSTLVSI
;
A
#
# COMPACT_ATOMS: atom_id res chain seq x y z
N ILE A 1 4.76 -7.90 -15.95
CA ILE A 1 5.79 -7.97 -14.89
C ILE A 1 5.57 -9.27 -14.14
N ARG A 2 6.41 -10.29 -14.39
CA ARG A 2 6.36 -11.61 -13.73
C ARG A 2 7.59 -11.88 -12.86
N THR A 3 8.63 -11.05 -12.99
CA THR A 3 9.89 -11.16 -12.26
C THR A 3 10.33 -9.75 -11.82
N LEU A 4 11.19 -9.68 -10.79
CA LEU A 4 11.79 -8.41 -10.36
C LEU A 4 12.59 -7.74 -11.49
N GLY A 5 13.27 -8.52 -12.33
CA GLY A 5 13.95 -7.99 -13.52
C GLY A 5 13.00 -7.26 -14.49
N MET A 6 11.79 -7.80 -14.69
CA MET A 6 10.76 -7.12 -15.48
C MET A 6 10.19 -5.88 -14.78
N LEU A 7 10.13 -5.88 -13.44
CA LEU A 7 9.67 -4.71 -12.68
C LEU A 7 10.66 -3.57 -12.88
N ARG A 8 11.96 -3.83 -12.70
CA ARG A 8 13.02 -2.82 -12.89
C ARG A 8 13.02 -2.23 -14.29
N SER A 9 12.95 -3.09 -15.32
CA SER A 9 12.99 -2.64 -16.71
C SER A 9 11.76 -1.80 -17.12
N ARG A 10 10.62 -2.01 -16.45
CA ARG A 10 9.40 -1.23 -16.70
C ARG A 10 9.16 -0.11 -15.68
N PHE A 11 9.98 0.03 -14.66
CA PHE A 11 9.72 0.98 -13.57
C PHE A 11 9.62 2.43 -14.07
N GLN A 12 10.45 2.82 -15.04
CA GLN A 12 10.37 4.13 -15.73
C GLN A 12 8.98 4.46 -16.30
N SER A 13 8.17 3.45 -16.65
CA SER A 13 6.81 3.66 -17.16
C SER A 13 5.74 3.79 -16.08
N LEU A 14 6.06 3.41 -14.83
CA LEU A 14 5.10 3.44 -13.73
C LEU A 14 4.64 4.86 -13.37
N PRO A 15 5.52 5.88 -13.22
CA PRO A 15 5.06 7.24 -12.91
C PRO A 15 3.98 7.74 -13.88
N GLY A 16 4.15 7.50 -15.19
CA GLY A 16 3.16 7.85 -16.20
C GLY A 16 1.87 7.04 -16.07
N ALA A 17 1.95 5.73 -15.84
CA ALA A 17 0.77 4.87 -15.68
C ALA A 17 -0.03 5.22 -14.40
N PHE A 18 0.65 5.52 -13.28
CA PHE A 18 0.03 6.00 -12.05
C PHE A 18 -0.72 7.31 -12.28
N ASN A 19 -0.08 8.30 -12.91
CA ASN A 19 -0.73 9.58 -13.18
C ASN A 19 -1.92 9.40 -14.14
N ALA A 20 -1.78 8.60 -15.19
CA ALA A 20 -2.85 8.38 -16.17
C ALA A 20 -4.07 7.64 -15.59
N CYS A 21 -3.84 6.65 -14.72
CA CYS A 21 -4.90 5.81 -14.18
C CYS A 21 -5.47 6.37 -12.88
N LEU A 22 -4.60 6.79 -11.95
CA LEU A 22 -4.97 7.10 -10.59
C LEU A 22 -5.08 8.60 -10.33
N ILE A 23 -4.65 9.51 -11.21
CA ILE A 23 -4.80 10.96 -10.99
C ILE A 23 -5.89 11.53 -11.90
N PRO A 24 -6.82 12.36 -11.39
CA PRO A 24 -7.88 12.94 -12.22
C PRO A 24 -7.34 13.88 -13.31
N GLU A 25 -7.87 13.77 -14.53
CA GLU A 25 -7.52 14.68 -15.63
C GLU A 25 -8.01 16.13 -15.34
N GLU A 26 -7.11 17.11 -15.40
CA GLU A 26 -7.43 18.52 -15.12
C GLU A 26 -8.35 19.17 -16.19
N LYS A 27 -8.41 18.59 -17.41
CA LYS A 27 -9.34 18.98 -18.48
C LYS A 27 -9.86 17.75 -19.20
N ALA A 28 -11.18 17.58 -19.24
CA ALA A 28 -11.84 16.50 -19.98
C ALA A 28 -11.61 16.64 -21.49
N LYS A 29 -10.58 16.00 -22.03
CA LYS A 29 -10.46 15.80 -23.48
C LYS A 29 -11.19 14.52 -23.84
N LYS A 30 -12.14 14.60 -24.78
CA LYS A 30 -12.77 13.41 -25.39
C LYS A 30 -11.66 12.58 -26.05
N LYS A 31 -11.22 11.49 -25.43
CA LYS A 31 -10.29 10.53 -26.06
C LYS A 31 -10.97 9.92 -27.29
N GLY A 32 -10.44 10.22 -28.47
CA GLY A 32 -10.91 9.62 -29.73
C GLY A 32 -10.47 8.16 -29.85
N TRP A 33 -11.15 7.40 -30.71
CA TRP A 33 -10.90 5.96 -30.95
C TRP A 33 -9.43 5.59 -31.26
N LYS A 34 -8.59 6.52 -31.71
CA LYS A 34 -7.16 6.26 -31.95
C LYS A 34 -6.32 6.10 -30.67
N ALA A 35 -6.76 6.66 -29.54
CA ALA A 35 -6.07 6.48 -28.24
C ALA A 35 -6.30 5.09 -27.64
N PHE A 36 -7.37 4.39 -28.04
CA PHE A 36 -7.66 3.01 -27.61
C PHE A 36 -6.69 1.97 -28.19
N PHE A 37 -6.05 2.27 -29.32
CA PHE A 37 -5.10 1.37 -29.99
C PHE A 37 -3.63 1.75 -29.77
N SER A 38 -3.34 2.89 -29.13
CA SER A 38 -1.98 3.25 -28.74
C SER A 38 -1.71 2.81 -27.31
N ASN A 39 -1.11 1.62 -27.14
CA ASN A 39 -0.38 1.24 -25.92
C ASN A 39 0.85 2.13 -25.63
N LYS A 40 0.99 3.25 -26.34
CA LYS A 40 1.91 4.33 -26.01
C LYS A 40 1.11 5.37 -25.25
N PHE A 41 1.29 5.38 -23.93
CA PHE A 41 0.94 6.53 -23.11
C PHE A 41 1.62 7.74 -23.75
N GLU A 42 0.85 8.58 -24.44
CA GLU A 42 1.36 9.88 -24.89
C GLU A 42 1.77 10.64 -23.64
N VAL A 43 3.07 10.95 -23.54
CA VAL A 43 3.66 11.74 -22.48
C VAL A 43 2.99 13.12 -22.54
N ILE A 44 2.04 13.37 -21.65
CA ILE A 44 1.39 14.67 -21.51
C ILE A 44 2.41 15.61 -20.82
N PRO A 45 2.67 16.82 -21.37
CA PRO A 45 3.63 17.74 -20.80
C PRO A 45 2.97 18.56 -19.67
N SER A 46 2.60 17.90 -18.57
CA SER A 46 2.47 18.62 -17.29
C SER A 46 3.84 18.61 -16.61
N SER A 47 4.16 19.61 -15.77
CA SER A 47 5.48 19.76 -15.14
C SER A 47 5.95 18.41 -14.57
N LYS A 48 7.00 17.81 -15.16
CA LYS A 48 7.49 16.46 -14.82
C LYS A 48 7.67 16.26 -13.32
N GLU A 49 8.00 17.34 -12.61
CA GLU A 49 8.16 17.40 -11.16
C GLU A 49 6.86 17.10 -10.39
N LYS A 50 5.74 17.74 -10.75
CA LYS A 50 4.44 17.50 -10.07
C LYS A 50 3.95 16.06 -10.25
N GLU A 51 4.16 15.49 -11.44
CA GLU A 51 3.85 14.08 -11.71
C GLU A 51 4.74 13.13 -10.90
N ALA A 52 6.03 13.46 -10.77
CA ALA A 52 6.99 12.70 -9.97
C ALA A 52 6.65 12.78 -8.47
N ALA A 53 6.29 13.97 -7.96
CA ALA A 53 5.87 14.16 -6.57
C ALA A 53 4.62 13.33 -6.25
N ARG A 54 3.57 13.40 -7.09
CA ARG A 54 2.35 12.58 -6.94
C ARG A 54 2.65 11.09 -6.96
N PHE A 55 3.53 10.66 -7.87
CA PHE A 55 3.98 9.27 -7.92
C PHE A 55 4.70 8.87 -6.64
N ALA A 56 5.64 9.68 -6.13
CA ALA A 56 6.37 9.42 -4.90
C ALA A 56 5.41 9.25 -3.70
N GLN A 57 4.43 10.15 -3.55
CA GLN A 57 3.41 10.06 -2.48
C GLN A 57 2.63 8.73 -2.53
N LEU A 58 2.15 8.33 -3.71
CA LEU A 58 1.42 7.08 -3.88
C LEU A 58 2.32 5.86 -3.65
N TRP A 59 3.48 5.82 -4.30
CA TRP A 59 4.43 4.72 -4.22
C TRP A 59 4.93 4.51 -2.79
N ASN A 60 5.39 5.57 -2.13
CA ASN A 60 5.93 5.48 -0.79
C ASN A 60 4.87 5.09 0.24
N THR A 61 3.60 5.44 0.03
CA THR A 61 2.52 4.96 0.90
C THR A 61 2.32 3.45 0.76
N ILE A 62 2.44 2.89 -0.46
CA ILE A 62 2.44 1.44 -0.69
C ILE A 62 3.63 0.79 0.02
N ILE A 63 4.85 1.32 -0.16
CA ILE A 63 6.06 0.77 0.48
C ILE A 63 5.98 0.86 2.01
N THR A 64 5.47 1.97 2.55
CA THR A 64 5.25 2.14 3.99
C THR A 64 4.26 1.11 4.50
N SER A 65 3.16 0.85 3.76
CA SER A 65 2.21 -0.19 4.16
C SER A 65 2.90 -1.56 4.23
N PHE A 66 3.78 -1.91 3.29
CA PHE A 66 4.50 -3.18 3.35
C PHE A 66 5.38 -3.28 4.60
N ARG A 67 5.97 -2.17 5.04
CA ARG A 67 6.73 -2.14 6.28
C ARG A 67 5.83 -2.26 7.51
N GLU A 68 4.70 -1.56 7.54
CA GLU A 68 3.68 -1.66 8.61
C GLU A 68 3.12 -3.09 8.74
N GLU A 69 3.06 -3.82 7.62
CA GLU A 69 2.61 -5.21 7.54
C GLU A 69 3.72 -6.25 7.80
N ASP A 70 4.95 -5.79 8.05
CA ASP A 70 6.16 -6.60 8.26
C ASP A 70 6.58 -7.46 7.04
N LEU A 71 6.14 -7.10 5.83
CA LEU A 71 6.54 -7.77 4.59
C LEU A 71 7.96 -7.40 4.15
N ILE A 72 8.48 -6.25 4.59
CA ILE A 72 9.83 -5.78 4.25
C ILE A 72 10.54 -5.26 5.50
N SER A 73 11.87 -5.32 5.51
CA SER A 73 12.70 -4.72 6.57
C SER A 73 12.83 -3.19 6.44
N ASN A 74 13.36 -2.51 7.45
CA ASN A 74 13.70 -1.08 7.38
C ASN A 74 14.67 -0.80 6.22
N ARG A 75 15.68 -1.65 6.06
CA ARG A 75 16.65 -1.54 4.97
C ARG A 75 15.99 -1.66 3.59
N GLU A 76 15.08 -2.62 3.42
CA GLU A 76 14.35 -2.78 2.15
C GLU A 76 13.40 -1.61 1.89
N MET A 77 12.78 -1.06 2.93
CA MET A 77 11.98 0.16 2.83
C MET A 77 12.84 1.30 2.26
N ASP A 78 14.01 1.58 2.84
CA ASP A 78 14.91 2.65 2.38
C ASP A 78 15.39 2.45 0.93
N LEU A 79 15.56 1.20 0.50
CA LEU A 79 15.91 0.85 -0.89
C LEU A 79 14.76 1.09 -1.87
N LEU A 80 13.51 0.99 -1.42
CA LEU A 80 12.31 1.06 -2.25
C LEU A 80 11.68 2.46 -2.29
N LEU A 81 11.92 3.30 -1.28
CA LEU A 81 11.38 4.65 -1.22
C LEU A 81 11.92 5.54 -2.37
N VAL A 82 11.01 6.34 -2.93
CA VAL A 82 11.31 7.44 -3.84
C VAL A 82 11.49 8.69 -2.97
N PRO A 83 12.54 9.49 -3.11
CA PRO A 83 12.75 10.64 -2.24
C PRO A 83 11.62 11.68 -2.42
N TYR A 84 11.07 12.13 -1.29
CA TYR A 84 10.06 13.21 -1.22
C TYR A 84 10.70 14.59 -1.42
N TRP A 85 11.90 14.75 -0.87
CA TRP A 85 12.69 15.96 -0.91
C TRP A 85 13.60 15.90 -2.12
N ALA A 86 13.09 16.30 -3.29
CA ALA A 86 14.02 16.81 -4.30
C ALA A 86 14.81 17.91 -3.60
N ASP A 87 16.11 17.70 -3.39
CA ASP A 87 17.02 18.78 -3.09
C ASP A 87 16.72 19.83 -4.17
N ARG A 88 16.15 20.98 -3.82
CA ARG A 88 15.58 21.93 -4.81
C ARG A 88 16.64 22.37 -5.83
N ASP A 89 17.90 22.17 -5.48
CA ASP A 89 19.10 22.40 -6.29
C ASP A 89 19.36 21.31 -7.36
N LEU A 90 18.58 20.22 -7.36
CA LEU A 90 18.68 19.08 -8.28
C LEU A 90 17.45 19.00 -9.19
N GLU A 91 17.54 19.56 -10.40
CA GLU A 91 16.52 19.42 -11.46
C GLU A 91 16.51 18.01 -12.09
N LEU A 92 16.60 16.95 -11.28
CA LEU A 92 16.78 15.57 -11.74
C LEU A 92 15.78 14.62 -11.08
N MET A 93 15.25 13.69 -11.88
CA MET A 93 14.38 12.63 -11.37
C MET A 93 15.23 11.62 -10.60
N GLN A 94 14.99 11.53 -9.29
CA GLN A 94 15.68 10.61 -8.40
C GLN A 94 14.92 9.26 -8.35
N TRP A 95 15.63 8.19 -8.69
CA TRP A 95 15.07 6.84 -8.67
C TRP A 95 15.34 6.13 -7.34
N PRO A 96 14.48 5.20 -6.90
CA PRO A 96 14.74 4.38 -5.73
C PRO A 96 16.08 3.63 -5.79
N PRO A 97 16.84 3.52 -4.68
CA PRO A 97 18.17 2.90 -4.70
C PRO A 97 18.20 1.46 -5.23
N PHE A 98 17.13 0.66 -5.08
CA PHE A 98 17.07 -0.71 -5.62
C PHE A 98 17.17 -0.80 -7.15
N LEU A 99 16.93 0.30 -7.88
CA LEU A 99 17.12 0.40 -9.33
C LEU A 99 18.56 0.80 -9.71
N LEU A 100 19.27 1.41 -8.76
CA LEU A 100 20.58 2.03 -8.94
C LEU A 100 21.73 1.16 -8.42
N ALA A 101 21.40 -0.05 -7.96
CA ALA A 101 22.36 -1.03 -7.44
C ALA A 101 23.56 -1.24 -8.38
N SER A 102 24.76 -1.16 -7.81
CA SER A 102 26.07 -1.26 -8.49
C SER A 102 26.34 -0.23 -9.59
N LYS A 103 25.42 0.70 -9.91
CA LYS A 103 25.58 1.63 -11.04
C LYS A 103 26.72 2.62 -10.83
N ILE A 104 26.88 3.17 -9.62
CA ILE A 104 27.97 4.12 -9.31
C ILE A 104 29.34 3.42 -9.31
N PRO A 105 29.57 2.31 -8.59
CA PRO A 105 30.84 1.60 -8.67
C PRO A 105 31.24 1.22 -10.10
N ILE A 106 30.28 0.76 -10.91
CA ILE A 106 30.51 0.43 -12.32
C ILE A 106 30.89 1.69 -13.13
N ALA A 107 30.20 2.82 -12.90
CA ALA A 107 30.52 4.07 -13.59
C ALA A 107 31.91 4.60 -13.20
N VAL A 108 32.32 4.45 -11.94
CA VAL A 108 33.67 4.81 -11.46
C VAL A 108 34.74 3.93 -12.10
N ASP A 109 34.49 2.62 -12.23
CA ASP A 109 35.41 1.69 -12.91
C ASP A 109 35.49 1.98 -14.42
N MET A 110 34.35 2.29 -15.07
CA MET A 110 34.33 2.76 -16.47
C MET A 110 35.13 4.04 -16.67
N ALA A 111 35.08 4.98 -15.71
CA ALA A 111 35.81 6.24 -15.76
C ALA A 111 37.32 6.03 -15.60
N LYS A 112 37.73 5.11 -14.72
CA LYS A 112 39.14 4.73 -14.52
C LYS A 112 39.79 4.23 -15.81
N ASP A 113 39.07 3.43 -16.60
CA ASP A 113 39.58 2.79 -17.82
C ASP A 113 39.35 3.62 -19.11
N SER A 114 38.86 4.86 -18.99
CA SER A 114 38.43 5.69 -20.13
C SER A 114 39.58 6.24 -20.99
N ASN A 115 40.81 6.35 -20.45
CA ASN A 115 42.03 6.76 -21.16
C ASN A 115 41.87 7.99 -22.08
N GLY A 116 41.14 9.03 -21.68
CA GLY A 116 40.99 10.26 -22.48
C GLY A 116 39.84 10.25 -23.49
N LYS A 117 38.96 9.24 -23.47
CA LYS A 117 37.85 9.08 -24.44
C LYS A 117 36.49 9.47 -23.86
N ASP A 118 36.29 10.76 -23.60
CA ASP A 118 35.04 11.30 -23.03
C ASP A 118 33.78 10.88 -23.78
N ASN A 119 33.82 10.95 -25.11
CA ASN A 119 32.68 10.59 -25.96
C ASN A 119 32.25 9.13 -25.81
N GLU A 120 33.18 8.22 -25.54
CA GLU A 120 32.87 6.80 -25.34
C GLU A 120 32.32 6.56 -23.94
N LEU A 121 32.94 7.14 -22.91
CA LEU A 121 32.48 7.08 -21.52
C LEU A 121 31.06 7.64 -21.38
N LYS A 122 30.80 8.82 -21.95
CA LYS A 122 29.50 9.47 -21.93
C LYS A 122 28.43 8.64 -22.63
N LYS A 123 28.75 8.03 -23.78
CA LYS A 123 27.82 7.13 -24.49
C LYS A 123 27.49 5.89 -23.65
N ARG A 124 28.48 5.29 -22.99
CA ARG A 124 28.27 4.13 -22.09
C ARG A 124 27.38 4.48 -20.90
N ILE A 125 27.65 5.59 -20.22
CA ILE A 125 26.84 6.06 -19.09
C ILE A 125 25.41 6.40 -19.54
N LYS A 126 25.24 7.13 -20.66
CA LYS A 126 23.92 7.51 -21.19
C LYS A 126 23.12 6.34 -21.79
N SER A 127 23.76 5.21 -22.08
CA SER A 127 23.07 4.03 -22.60
C SER A 127 22.10 3.41 -21.58
N ASP A 128 22.37 3.61 -20.29
CA ASP A 128 21.49 3.22 -19.19
C ASP A 128 20.97 4.47 -18.48
N GLY A 129 19.68 4.78 -18.69
CA GLY A 129 19.04 5.95 -18.10
C GLY A 129 19.12 5.99 -16.57
N TYR A 130 19.11 4.84 -15.90
CA TYR A 130 19.27 4.78 -14.44
C TYR A 130 20.71 5.08 -14.01
N MET A 131 21.71 4.58 -14.74
CA MET A 131 23.12 4.89 -14.48
C MET A 131 23.40 6.38 -14.64
N TYR A 132 22.92 6.98 -15.73
CA TYR A 132 23.06 8.41 -15.96
C TYR A 132 22.43 9.25 -14.83
N SER A 133 21.17 8.95 -14.46
CA SER A 133 20.52 9.62 -13.33
C SER A 133 21.28 9.45 -12.01
N ALA A 134 21.78 8.24 -11.73
CA ALA A 134 22.55 7.96 -10.52
C ALA A 134 23.86 8.77 -10.46
N VAL A 135 24.62 8.81 -11.56
CA VAL A 135 25.89 9.55 -11.62
C VAL A 135 25.66 11.05 -11.39
N CYS A 136 24.67 11.63 -12.06
CA CYS A 136 24.31 13.04 -11.86
C CYS A 136 23.85 13.32 -10.43
N GLU A 137 22.99 12.46 -9.87
CA GLU A 137 22.53 12.57 -8.48
C GLU A 137 23.69 12.47 -7.48
N CYS A 138 24.60 11.51 -7.68
CA CYS A 138 25.76 11.28 -6.82
C CYS A 138 26.70 12.49 -6.80
N TYR A 139 27.06 13.01 -7.97
CA TYR A 139 27.94 14.18 -8.08
C TYR A 139 27.34 15.40 -7.40
N ALA A 140 26.07 15.66 -7.64
CA ALA A 140 25.43 16.85 -7.11
C ALA A 140 25.13 16.72 -5.60
N SER A 141 24.82 15.51 -5.11
CA SER A 141 24.74 15.21 -3.67
C SER A 141 26.09 15.38 -2.97
N PHE A 142 27.18 14.90 -3.60
CA PHE A 142 28.55 15.11 -3.14
C PHE A 142 28.85 16.60 -3.00
N ARG A 143 28.59 17.39 -4.04
CA ARG A 143 28.77 18.85 -4.03
C ARG A 143 28.00 19.52 -2.89
N ASN A 144 26.73 19.18 -2.73
CA ASN A 144 25.86 19.79 -1.72
C ASN A 144 26.29 19.45 -0.29
N ILE A 145 26.72 18.22 -0.02
CA ILE A 145 27.21 17.80 1.30
C ILE A 145 28.54 18.48 1.63
N ILE A 146 29.49 18.51 0.69
CA ILE A 146 30.79 19.15 0.91
C ILE A 146 30.62 20.66 1.17
N ARG A 147 29.79 21.35 0.35
CA ARG A 147 29.46 22.78 0.57
C ARG A 147 28.81 23.04 1.92
N PHE A 148 27.97 22.13 2.40
CA PHE A 148 27.31 22.26 3.69
C PHE A 148 28.26 22.05 4.88
N LEU A 149 29.18 21.09 4.77
CA LEU A 149 30.11 20.76 5.84
C LEU A 149 31.26 21.76 5.96
N VAL A 150 31.71 22.35 4.85
CA VAL A 150 32.84 23.29 4.85
C VAL A 150 32.36 24.70 5.21
N CYS A 151 32.75 25.19 6.39
CA CYS A 151 32.39 26.51 6.91
C CYS A 151 33.50 27.57 6.76
N GLY A 152 34.77 27.16 6.73
CA GLY A 152 35.91 28.07 6.68
C GLY A 152 35.96 28.91 5.40
N ASN A 153 36.26 30.20 5.51
CA ASN A 153 36.20 31.13 4.36
C ASN A 153 37.27 30.83 3.30
N ARG A 154 38.47 30.36 3.70
CA ARG A 154 39.54 29.98 2.77
C ARG A 154 39.22 28.63 2.11
N GLU A 155 38.79 27.68 2.93
CA GLU A 155 38.37 26.34 2.51
C GLU A 155 37.21 26.40 1.52
N LYS A 156 36.20 27.27 1.76
CA LYS A 156 35.09 27.50 0.82
C LYS A 156 35.58 27.97 -0.55
N LYS A 157 36.52 28.91 -0.61
CA LYS A 157 37.06 29.39 -1.90
C LYS A 157 37.75 28.27 -2.68
N VAL A 158 38.54 27.45 -2.00
CA VAL A 158 39.21 26.29 -2.60
C VAL A 158 38.18 25.30 -3.15
N ILE A 159 37.20 24.93 -2.34
CA ILE A 159 36.15 23.98 -2.73
C ILE A 159 35.31 24.51 -3.90
N GLU A 160 34.90 25.78 -3.86
CA GLU A 160 34.15 26.41 -4.95
C GLU A 160 34.94 26.46 -6.24
N TYR A 161 36.24 26.78 -6.18
CA TYR A 161 37.11 26.75 -7.36
C TYR A 161 37.17 25.36 -7.99
N ILE A 162 37.43 24.32 -7.18
CA ILE A 162 37.51 22.93 -7.66
C ILE A 162 36.20 22.53 -8.34
N PHE A 163 35.05 22.78 -7.70
CA PHE A 163 33.75 22.45 -8.31
C PHE A 163 33.48 23.26 -9.57
N SER A 164 33.82 24.54 -9.62
CA SER A 164 33.64 25.38 -10.81
C SER A 164 34.48 24.90 -12.00
N GLU A 165 35.70 24.44 -11.76
CA GLU A 165 36.59 23.93 -12.81
C GLU A 165 36.08 22.58 -13.33
N VAL A 166 35.63 21.70 -12.43
CA VAL A 166 35.01 20.43 -12.83
C VAL A 166 33.71 20.67 -13.62
N ASP A 167 32.84 21.58 -13.16
CA ASP A 167 31.59 21.93 -13.85
C ASP A 167 31.87 22.48 -15.26
N LYS A 168 32.89 23.35 -15.42
CA LYS A 168 33.33 23.89 -16.72
C LYS A 168 33.74 22.78 -17.71
N HIS A 169 34.59 21.85 -17.29
CA HIS A 169 35.05 20.76 -18.17
C HIS A 169 33.97 19.69 -18.42
N ILE A 170 32.97 19.57 -17.54
CA ILE A 170 31.76 18.78 -17.82
C ILE A 170 30.94 19.43 -18.96
N GLU A 171 30.84 20.77 -18.98
CA GLU A 171 30.14 21.53 -20.02
C GLU A 171 30.89 21.54 -21.36
N GLU A 172 32.22 21.67 -21.33
CA GLU A 172 33.11 21.66 -22.51
C GLU A 172 33.30 20.25 -23.12
N GLU A 173 32.85 19.21 -22.41
CA GLU A 173 32.91 17.79 -22.81
C GLU A 173 34.33 17.20 -22.93
N ASP A 174 35.29 17.72 -22.14
CA ASP A 174 36.72 17.35 -22.17
C ASP A 174 37.30 16.94 -20.79
N LEU A 175 36.42 16.59 -19.84
CA LEU A 175 36.78 16.21 -18.47
C LEU A 175 37.84 15.11 -18.37
N SER A 176 37.78 14.08 -19.22
CA SER A 176 38.72 12.95 -19.20
C SER A 176 40.09 13.31 -19.78
N SER A 177 40.19 14.37 -20.57
CA SER A 177 41.48 14.91 -21.06
C SER A 177 42.18 15.74 -20.00
N GLU A 178 41.42 16.56 -19.27
CA GLU A 178 41.95 17.53 -18.30
C GLU A 178 42.07 16.97 -16.88
N PHE A 179 41.32 15.92 -16.53
CA PHE A 179 41.41 15.26 -15.23
C PHE A 179 41.79 13.79 -15.34
N LYS A 180 42.70 13.36 -14.45
CA LYS A 180 43.16 11.97 -14.36
C LYS A 180 42.16 11.10 -13.60
N LEU A 181 41.14 10.63 -14.31
CA LEU A 181 40.06 9.79 -13.75
C LEU A 181 40.52 8.42 -13.21
N SER A 182 41.76 7.99 -13.46
CA SER A 182 42.31 6.74 -12.90
C SER A 182 42.36 6.74 -11.37
N SER A 183 42.43 7.92 -10.75
CA SER A 183 42.50 8.11 -9.29
C SER A 183 41.12 8.32 -8.65
N LEU A 184 40.06 8.42 -9.46
CA LEU A 184 38.66 8.57 -8.99
C LEU A 184 38.19 7.44 -8.05
N PRO A 185 38.57 6.16 -8.21
CA PRO A 185 38.22 5.11 -7.25
C PRO A 185 38.71 5.39 -5.82
N SER A 186 39.89 6.00 -5.67
CA SER A 186 40.43 6.38 -4.36
C SER A 186 39.56 7.44 -3.69
N LEU A 187 39.20 8.50 -4.44
CA LEU A 187 38.30 9.54 -3.97
C LEU A 187 36.91 8.98 -3.62
N TYR A 188 36.40 8.06 -4.42
CA TYR A 188 35.14 7.37 -4.16
C TYR A 188 35.17 6.60 -2.83
N ASP A 189 36.21 5.81 -2.56
CA ASP A 189 36.34 5.05 -1.32
C ASP A 189 36.45 5.97 -0.09
N MET A 190 37.19 7.08 -0.20
CA MET A 190 37.26 8.10 0.83
C MET A 190 35.88 8.74 1.06
N PHE A 191 35.14 9.03 0.01
CA PHE A 191 33.80 9.60 0.14
C PHE A 191 32.81 8.64 0.80
N VAL A 192 32.86 7.35 0.47
CA VAL A 192 32.05 6.32 1.15
C VAL A 192 32.34 6.30 2.64
N ARG A 193 33.62 6.42 3.05
CA ARG A 193 34.01 6.54 4.47
C ARG A 193 33.43 7.80 5.10
N LEU A 194 33.45 8.94 4.40
CA LEU A 194 32.90 10.21 4.91
C LEU A 194 31.41 10.07 5.19
N VAL A 195 30.66 9.54 4.22
CA VAL A 195 29.21 9.33 4.36
C VAL A 195 28.90 8.40 5.53
N LYS A 196 29.73 7.38 5.79
CA LYS A 196 29.59 6.50 6.95
C LYS A 196 29.78 7.26 8.28
N TYR A 197 30.77 8.14 8.38
CA TYR A 197 30.93 8.99 9.57
C TYR A 197 29.77 9.96 9.77
N LEU A 198 29.18 10.47 8.67
CA LEU A 198 27.99 11.32 8.74
C LEU A 198 26.73 10.56 9.17
N LEU A 199 26.63 9.25 8.89
CA LEU A 199 25.55 8.39 9.38
C LEU A 199 25.65 8.13 10.88
N ASP A 200 26.83 7.74 11.35
CA ASP A 200 27.06 7.47 12.78
C ASP A 200 27.01 8.77 13.60
N ASN A 201 27.46 9.88 13.00
CA ASN A 201 27.45 11.26 13.52
C ASN A 201 28.01 11.41 14.94
N LYS A 202 28.97 10.56 15.33
CA LYS A 202 29.57 10.57 16.67
C LYS A 202 30.57 11.71 16.79
N ARG A 203 30.54 12.42 17.92
CA ARG A 203 31.48 13.54 18.20
C ARG A 203 32.94 13.13 18.14
N ASP A 204 33.25 11.90 18.57
CA ASP A 204 34.61 11.38 18.67
C ASP A 204 35.26 11.15 17.30
N ASP A 205 34.47 11.05 16.24
CA ASP A 205 34.97 10.83 14.87
C ASP A 205 35.48 12.13 14.20
N ARG A 206 35.42 13.28 14.88
CA ARG A 206 35.73 14.59 14.30
C ARG A 206 37.13 14.67 13.69
N ASP A 207 38.14 14.17 14.40
CA ASP A 207 39.53 14.22 13.93
C ASP A 207 39.71 13.34 12.69
N GLN A 208 39.04 12.18 12.65
CA GLN A 208 39.04 11.29 11.48
C GLN A 208 38.35 11.93 10.28
N VAL A 209 37.26 12.68 10.49
CA VAL A 209 36.61 13.45 9.42
C VAL A 209 37.55 14.52 8.88
N ILE A 210 38.26 15.26 9.74
CA ILE A 210 39.22 16.29 9.29
C ILE A 210 40.33 15.68 8.44
N ILE A 211 40.95 14.59 8.91
CA ILE A 211 41.99 13.85 8.16
C ILE A 211 41.44 13.41 6.80
N LEU A 212 40.22 12.86 6.78
CA LEU A 212 39.61 12.39 5.55
C LEU A 212 39.36 13.53 4.53
N PHE A 213 38.98 14.73 4.98
CA PHE A 213 38.88 15.90 4.09
C PHE A 213 40.24 16.34 3.53
N GLN A 214 41.31 16.25 4.34
CA GLN A 214 42.67 16.55 3.89
C GLN A 214 43.16 15.52 2.86
N ASP A 215 42.95 14.23 3.13
CA ASP A 215 43.27 13.13 2.21
C ASP A 215 42.50 13.29 0.88
N MET A 216 41.20 13.60 0.94
CA MET A 216 40.39 13.84 -0.26
C MET A 216 40.90 15.05 -1.06
N LEU A 217 41.28 16.15 -0.40
CA LEU A 217 41.86 17.31 -1.08
C LEU A 217 43.21 16.97 -1.70
N GLU A 218 44.04 16.17 -1.03
CA GLU A 218 45.32 15.72 -1.56
C GLU A 218 45.12 14.87 -2.83
N VAL A 219 44.22 13.88 -2.81
CA VAL A 219 43.92 13.07 -3.99
C VAL A 219 43.38 13.93 -5.14
N VAL A 220 42.47 14.87 -4.85
CA VAL A 220 41.93 15.75 -5.89
C VAL A 220 43.03 16.61 -6.52
N THR A 221 43.86 17.26 -5.70
CA THR A 221 44.86 18.23 -6.18
C THR A 221 46.09 17.57 -6.78
N ARG A 222 46.58 16.44 -6.26
CA ARG A 222 47.82 15.78 -6.71
C ARG A 222 47.58 14.68 -7.73
N ASP A 223 46.50 13.91 -7.56
CA ASP A 223 46.30 12.67 -8.31
C ASP A 223 45.22 12.76 -9.40
N ILE A 224 44.32 13.76 -9.33
CA ILE A 224 43.21 13.96 -10.27
C ILE A 224 43.39 15.22 -11.12
N MET A 225 43.70 16.38 -10.52
CA MET A 225 43.96 17.63 -11.26
C MET A 225 45.36 17.65 -11.88
N MET A 226 45.49 18.13 -13.10
CA MET A 226 46.79 18.35 -13.76
C MET A 226 47.48 19.61 -13.20
N GLU A 227 48.81 19.70 -13.35
CA GLU A 227 49.67 20.74 -12.74
C GLU A 227 49.21 22.18 -13.03
N ASP A 228 48.64 22.42 -14.21
CA ASP A 228 48.18 23.75 -14.65
C ASP A 228 47.02 24.29 -13.78
N HIS A 229 46.12 23.42 -13.31
CA HIS A 229 45.02 23.84 -12.43
C HIS A 229 45.47 24.09 -10.98
N ILE A 230 46.55 23.43 -10.55
CA ILE A 230 47.13 23.60 -9.20
C ILE A 230 47.75 25.00 -9.08
N SER A 231 48.45 25.46 -10.13
CA SER A 231 49.01 26.82 -10.18
C SER A 231 47.91 27.89 -10.10
N ASN A 232 46.83 27.72 -10.86
CA ASN A 232 45.68 28.63 -10.83
C ASN A 232 44.92 28.61 -9.49
N LEU A 233 44.86 27.45 -8.81
CA LEU A 233 44.31 27.34 -7.45
C LEU A 233 45.15 28.12 -6.44
N LEU A 234 46.49 28.01 -6.52
CA LEU A 234 47.42 28.74 -5.66
C LEU A 234 47.35 30.26 -5.87
N ASP A 235 47.19 30.72 -7.11
CA ASP A 235 47.02 32.13 -7.46
C ASP A 235 45.67 32.70 -6.97
N SER A 236 44.61 31.89 -7.06
CA SER A 236 43.25 32.20 -6.55
C SER A 236 43.21 32.34 -5.03
N VAL A 237 43.89 31.44 -4.30
CA VAL A 237 43.90 31.43 -2.83
C VAL A 237 44.77 32.57 -2.27
N ASN A 238 45.88 32.90 -2.94
CA ASN A 238 46.82 33.91 -2.47
C ASN A 238 46.46 35.34 -2.86
N GLY A 239 45.45 35.54 -3.72
CA GLY A 239 44.98 36.84 -4.14
C GLY A 239 46.04 37.57 -4.95
N GLY A 240 45.91 37.53 -6.28
CA GLY A 240 46.87 38.09 -7.23
C GLY A 240 47.46 39.44 -6.82
N THR A 241 48.64 39.39 -6.21
CA THR A 241 49.66 40.42 -6.23
C THR A 241 50.98 39.69 -6.09
N GLY A 242 51.75 39.67 -7.17
CA GLY A 242 53.11 39.17 -7.17
C GLY A 242 53.95 39.98 -6.19
N HIS A 243 54.17 39.44 -5.00
CA HIS A 243 55.30 39.77 -4.17
C HIS A 243 55.70 38.52 -3.39
N GLU A 244 56.80 37.93 -3.84
CA GLU A 244 57.60 36.96 -3.10
C GLU A 244 57.95 37.55 -1.73
N ALA A 245 57.18 37.19 -0.71
CA ALA A 245 57.57 37.36 0.69
C ALA A 245 57.88 35.97 1.23
N MET A 246 59.17 35.66 1.30
CA MET A 246 59.74 34.51 2.02
C MET A 246 59.29 34.54 3.48
N GLY A 247 58.18 33.84 3.78
CA GLY A 247 57.85 33.34 5.11
C GLY A 247 58.22 31.86 5.20
N PRO A 248 58.55 31.31 6.39
CA PRO A 248 58.97 29.93 6.53
C PRO A 248 57.87 28.96 6.06
N LEU A 249 58.23 27.94 5.28
CA LEU A 249 57.33 26.92 4.74
C LEU A 249 56.55 26.12 5.82
N ASP A 250 56.93 26.22 7.10
CA ASP A 250 56.31 25.50 8.23
C ASP A 250 55.02 26.12 8.79
N GLN A 251 54.54 27.24 8.23
CA GLN A 251 53.25 27.86 8.61
C GLN A 251 52.19 27.83 7.50
N GLN A 252 52.24 26.83 6.62
CA GLN A 252 51.04 26.42 5.87
C GLN A 252 50.03 25.85 6.86
N TYR A 253 49.15 26.71 7.39
CA TYR A 253 47.98 26.31 8.15
C TYR A 253 47.26 25.19 7.38
N GLN A 254 47.30 23.97 7.89
CA GLN A 254 46.66 22.82 7.28
C GLN A 254 45.18 23.17 7.03
N LEU A 255 44.75 23.19 5.76
CA LEU A 255 43.35 23.42 5.39
C LEU A 255 42.48 22.42 6.17
N PHE A 256 41.30 22.89 6.59
CA PHE A 256 40.34 22.13 7.42
C PHE A 256 40.74 21.83 8.87
N ALA A 257 41.99 22.04 9.27
CA ALA A 257 42.44 21.77 10.65
C ALA A 257 42.00 22.85 11.66
N SER A 258 41.60 24.04 11.17
CA SER A 258 41.18 25.14 12.05
C SER A 258 39.83 24.85 12.72
N ALA A 259 39.71 25.24 14.00
CA ALA A 259 38.50 25.04 14.79
C ALA A 259 37.31 25.78 14.14
N GLY A 260 36.37 25.02 13.57
CA GLY A 260 35.20 25.55 12.88
C GLY A 260 35.28 25.55 11.35
N ALA A 261 36.37 25.06 10.75
CA ALA A 261 36.45 24.90 9.28
C ALA A 261 35.50 23.82 8.75
N ILE A 262 35.28 22.75 9.52
CA ILE A 262 34.32 21.68 9.22
C ILE A 262 33.23 21.66 10.28
N LYS A 263 31.97 21.64 9.82
CA LYS A 263 30.76 21.48 10.61
C LYS A 263 30.51 19.98 10.87
N PHE A 264 31.13 19.46 11.91
CA PHE A 264 30.91 18.09 12.39
C PHE A 264 30.90 18.06 13.93
N PRO A 265 29.93 17.38 14.58
CA PRO A 265 28.81 16.64 13.99
C PRO A 265 27.83 17.49 13.17
N ALA A 266 27.17 16.87 12.19
CA ALA A 266 26.16 17.52 11.36
C ALA A 266 24.81 17.62 12.11
N PRO A 267 23.89 18.53 11.71
CA PRO A 267 22.58 18.68 12.35
C PRO A 267 21.74 17.39 12.27
N GLU A 268 21.09 17.03 13.38
CA GLU A 268 20.32 15.78 13.50
C GLU A 268 18.85 15.90 13.05
N SER A 269 18.55 16.70 12.03
CA SER A 269 17.20 16.71 11.46
C SER A 269 16.91 15.39 10.74
N GLU A 270 15.68 14.88 10.81
CA GLU A 270 15.28 13.64 10.11
C GLU A 270 15.53 13.72 8.59
N ALA A 271 15.23 14.87 7.96
CA ALA A 271 15.53 15.11 6.54
C ALA A 271 17.03 14.96 6.20
N TRP A 272 17.92 15.36 7.13
CA TRP A 272 19.36 15.17 6.95
C TRP A 272 19.75 13.69 7.05
N LYS A 273 19.22 12.97 8.05
CA LYS A 273 19.45 11.52 8.19
C LYS A 273 18.98 10.74 6.97
N GLU A 274 17.79 11.05 6.45
CA GLU A 274 17.26 10.45 5.22
C GLU A 274 18.15 10.74 4.01
N LYS A 275 18.61 11.99 3.85
CA LYS A 275 19.50 12.40 2.75
C LYS A 275 20.82 11.63 2.79
N ILE A 276 21.46 11.53 3.95
CA ILE A 276 22.72 10.81 4.13
C ILE A 276 22.52 9.30 3.96
N MET A 277 21.46 8.72 4.51
CA MET A 277 21.13 7.29 4.33
C MET A 277 20.92 6.93 2.86
N ARG A 278 20.15 7.75 2.13
CA ARG A 278 19.94 7.56 0.69
C ARG A 278 21.25 7.56 -0.06
N LEU A 279 22.12 8.54 0.20
CA LEU A 279 23.40 8.62 -0.49
C LEU A 279 24.30 7.44 -0.14
N TYR A 280 24.33 7.03 1.13
CA TYR A 280 25.06 5.83 1.53
C TYR A 280 24.59 4.60 0.77
N LEU A 281 23.28 4.43 0.61
CA LEU A 281 22.72 3.34 -0.20
C LEU A 281 23.09 3.47 -1.67
N LEU A 282 22.99 4.67 -2.26
CA LEU A 282 23.37 4.92 -3.66
C LEU A 282 24.81 4.50 -3.96
N LEU A 283 25.73 4.77 -3.04
CA LEU A 283 27.14 4.42 -3.16
C LEU A 283 27.39 2.93 -2.89
N THR A 284 26.85 2.39 -1.80
CA THR A 284 27.28 1.09 -1.27
C THR A 284 26.45 -0.11 -1.72
N VAL A 285 25.26 0.12 -2.28
CA VAL A 285 24.35 -0.98 -2.65
C VAL A 285 24.90 -1.76 -3.83
N LYS A 286 25.12 -3.05 -3.57
CA LYS A 286 25.61 -4.05 -4.54
C LYS A 286 24.45 -4.82 -5.18
N GLU A 287 24.79 -5.81 -5.98
CA GLU A 287 23.84 -6.68 -6.68
C GLU A 287 22.84 -7.41 -5.77
N SER A 288 23.09 -7.54 -4.46
CA SER A 288 22.12 -8.14 -3.53
C SER A 288 20.79 -7.37 -3.45
N ALA A 289 20.77 -6.07 -3.78
CA ALA A 289 19.51 -5.34 -3.93
C ALA A 289 18.71 -5.77 -5.16
N MET A 290 19.26 -6.63 -6.02
CA MET A 290 18.55 -7.19 -7.17
C MET A 290 17.38 -8.09 -6.76
N ASP A 291 17.36 -8.57 -5.53
CA ASP A 291 16.30 -9.41 -4.98
C ASP A 291 15.30 -8.64 -4.10
N VAL A 292 15.37 -7.30 -4.05
CA VAL A 292 14.46 -6.49 -3.21
C VAL A 292 13.14 -6.15 -3.93
N PRO A 293 11.97 -6.27 -3.26
CA PRO A 293 11.78 -6.86 -1.93
C PRO A 293 11.97 -8.39 -1.97
N ALA A 294 12.55 -8.98 -0.91
CA ALA A 294 12.82 -10.41 -0.83
C ALA A 294 11.55 -11.24 -0.60
N ASN A 295 10.65 -10.74 0.25
CA ASN A 295 9.39 -11.40 0.61
C ASN A 295 8.51 -11.65 -0.63
N LEU A 296 8.01 -12.89 -0.75
CA LEU A 296 7.26 -13.33 -1.93
C LEU A 296 5.90 -12.64 -2.06
N GLU A 297 5.26 -12.31 -0.94
CA GLU A 297 3.96 -11.62 -0.93
C GLU A 297 4.10 -10.16 -1.34
N ALA A 298 5.13 -9.45 -0.87
CA ALA A 298 5.48 -8.11 -1.34
C ALA A 298 5.75 -8.09 -2.86
N ARG A 299 6.53 -9.06 -3.37
CA ARG A 299 6.80 -9.21 -4.81
C ARG A 299 5.52 -9.42 -5.60
N ARG A 300 4.63 -10.29 -5.12
CA ARG A 300 3.34 -10.60 -5.76
C ARG A 300 2.45 -9.37 -5.81
N ARG A 301 2.28 -8.67 -4.68
CA ARG A 301 1.47 -7.46 -4.53
C ARG A 301 1.93 -6.35 -5.48
N ILE A 302 3.22 -5.97 -5.44
CA ILE A 302 3.78 -4.95 -6.36
C ILE A 302 3.63 -5.39 -7.82
N SER A 303 3.90 -6.65 -8.14
CA SER A 303 3.82 -7.13 -9.53
C SER A 303 2.39 -7.08 -10.05
N PHE A 304 1.41 -7.54 -9.27
CA PHE A 304 0.01 -7.49 -9.64
C PHE A 304 -0.45 -6.04 -9.83
N PHE A 305 -0.22 -5.20 -8.83
CA PHE A 305 -0.62 -3.80 -8.86
C PHE A 305 0.01 -3.07 -10.05
N SER A 306 1.32 -3.21 -10.26
CA SER A 306 2.03 -2.61 -11.40
C SER A 306 1.49 -3.08 -12.74
N ASN A 307 1.15 -4.36 -12.90
CA ASN A 307 0.52 -4.86 -14.13
C ASN A 307 -0.89 -4.31 -14.32
N SER A 308 -1.65 -4.19 -13.23
CA SER A 308 -3.05 -3.75 -13.28
C SER A 308 -3.20 -2.32 -13.82
N LEU A 309 -2.22 -1.45 -13.60
CA LEU A 309 -2.19 -0.09 -14.15
C LEU A 309 -2.11 -0.05 -15.69
N PHE A 310 -1.78 -1.16 -16.34
CA PHE A 310 -1.77 -1.28 -17.81
C PHE A 310 -3.00 -2.02 -18.35
N MET A 311 -3.95 -2.38 -17.49
CA MET A 311 -5.23 -2.97 -17.88
C MET A 311 -6.24 -1.87 -18.21
N ASP A 312 -7.28 -2.23 -18.96
CA ASP A 312 -8.38 -1.29 -19.21
C ASP A 312 -9.11 -0.99 -17.89
N MET A 313 -9.09 0.27 -17.48
CA MET A 313 -9.82 0.78 -16.34
C MET A 313 -10.33 2.21 -16.61
N PRO A 314 -11.44 2.64 -16.00
CA PRO A 314 -11.93 4.01 -16.12
C PRO A 314 -10.95 5.02 -15.53
N SER A 315 -10.96 6.26 -16.05
CA SER A 315 -10.23 7.36 -15.44
C SER A 315 -10.75 7.67 -14.04
N ALA A 316 -9.83 7.97 -13.12
CA ALA A 316 -10.17 8.33 -11.76
C ALA A 316 -10.86 9.71 -11.68
N PRO A 317 -12.03 9.83 -11.04
CA PRO A 317 -12.60 11.14 -10.70
C PRO A 317 -11.85 11.74 -9.49
N LYS A 318 -11.98 13.06 -9.29
CA LYS A 318 -11.62 13.67 -8.00
C LYS A 318 -12.42 13.03 -6.88
N VAL A 319 -11.83 12.85 -5.70
CA VAL A 319 -12.48 12.18 -4.56
C VAL A 319 -13.83 12.83 -4.25
N ARG A 320 -13.91 14.17 -4.22
CA ARG A 320 -15.18 14.88 -4.00
C ARG A 320 -16.30 14.51 -4.99
N ASN A 321 -15.95 14.13 -6.23
CA ASN A 321 -16.88 13.85 -7.32
C ASN A 321 -17.17 12.35 -7.51
N MET A 322 -16.46 11.46 -6.81
CA MET A 322 -16.69 10.02 -6.95
C MET A 322 -18.03 9.59 -6.32
N LEU A 323 -18.53 8.43 -6.73
CA LEU A 323 -19.65 7.77 -6.05
C LEU A 323 -19.24 7.38 -4.63
N SER A 324 -20.12 7.62 -3.66
CA SER A 324 -19.92 7.14 -2.30
C SER A 324 -20.24 5.65 -2.23
N PHE A 325 -19.60 4.94 -1.32
CA PHE A 325 -19.88 3.51 -1.14
C PHE A 325 -19.75 3.09 0.32
N SER A 326 -20.38 1.95 0.64
CA SER A 326 -20.15 1.25 1.90
C SER A 326 -19.58 -0.13 1.67
N VAL A 327 -18.81 -0.62 2.63
CA VAL A 327 -18.50 -2.05 2.75
C VAL A 327 -19.43 -2.65 3.81
N LEU A 328 -19.93 -3.86 3.56
CA LEU A 328 -20.73 -4.63 4.49
C LEU A 328 -20.09 -6.00 4.71
N THR A 329 -19.78 -6.31 5.98
CA THR A 329 -19.22 -7.61 6.37
C THR A 329 -20.08 -8.27 7.44
N PRO A 330 -20.67 -9.46 7.18
CA PRO A 330 -21.32 -10.22 8.23
C PRO A 330 -20.26 -10.85 9.16
N TYR A 331 -20.48 -10.73 10.46
CA TYR A 331 -19.66 -11.32 11.53
C TYR A 331 -20.55 -12.13 12.47
N TYR A 332 -20.10 -13.31 12.89
CA TYR A 332 -20.84 -14.11 13.86
C TYR A 332 -20.09 -14.32 15.17
N LYS A 333 -19.11 -15.22 15.18
CA LYS A 333 -18.41 -15.67 16.40
C LYS A 333 -16.93 -15.96 16.19
N GLU A 334 -16.42 -15.72 14.99
CA GLU A 334 -15.03 -15.87 14.60
C GLU A 334 -14.12 -15.06 15.53
N GLU A 335 -12.84 -15.41 15.59
CA GLU A 335 -11.92 -14.66 16.45
C GLU A 335 -11.76 -13.22 15.98
N VAL A 336 -11.88 -12.29 16.94
CA VAL A 336 -11.70 -10.86 16.65
C VAL A 336 -10.23 -10.51 16.65
N LEU A 337 -9.55 -10.87 17.74
CA LEU A 337 -8.13 -10.64 18.00
C LEU A 337 -7.66 -11.80 18.85
N PHE A 338 -6.62 -12.53 18.44
CA PHE A 338 -6.09 -13.63 19.24
C PHE A 338 -5.65 -13.15 20.61
N SER A 339 -6.03 -13.88 21.65
CA SER A 339 -5.55 -13.70 23.01
C SER A 339 -4.18 -14.38 23.20
N LEU A 340 -3.40 -13.95 24.20
CA LEU A 340 -2.11 -14.60 24.50
C LEU A 340 -2.27 -16.11 24.80
N PRO A 341 -3.26 -16.56 25.60
CA PRO A 341 -3.45 -17.99 25.82
C PRO A 341 -3.68 -18.78 24.53
N GLU A 342 -4.45 -18.24 23.57
CA GLU A 342 -4.67 -18.91 22.28
C GLU A 342 -3.39 -19.02 21.46
N LEU A 343 -2.50 -18.03 21.58
CA LEU A 343 -1.22 -18.04 20.86
C LEU A 343 -0.22 -19.04 21.42
N GLU A 344 -0.27 -19.28 22.73
CA GLU A 344 0.75 -20.03 23.48
C GLU A 344 0.35 -21.46 23.79
N VAL A 345 -0.94 -21.72 24.03
CA VAL A 345 -1.43 -23.06 24.37
C VAL A 345 -1.24 -24.00 23.18
N PRO A 346 -0.44 -25.07 23.33
CA PRO A 346 -0.25 -26.03 22.25
C PRO A 346 -1.54 -26.80 21.95
N ASN A 347 -1.75 -27.14 20.69
CA ASN A 347 -2.80 -28.06 20.26
C ASN A 347 -2.47 -29.51 20.65
N GLU A 348 -3.31 -30.48 20.23
CA GLU A 348 -3.12 -31.91 20.50
C GLU A 348 -1.77 -32.46 20.00
N ASP A 349 -1.17 -31.83 18.99
CA ASP A 349 0.13 -32.19 18.42
C ASP A 349 1.31 -31.47 19.11
N GLY A 350 1.05 -30.70 20.17
CA GLY A 350 2.08 -29.93 20.88
C GLY A 350 2.56 -28.67 20.15
N VAL A 351 1.78 -28.17 19.18
CA VAL A 351 2.11 -26.99 18.37
C VAL A 351 1.23 -25.81 18.76
N SER A 352 1.82 -24.68 19.14
CA SER A 352 1.10 -23.42 19.40
C SER A 352 0.89 -22.61 18.12
N ILE A 353 -0.12 -21.72 18.11
CA ILE A 353 -0.37 -20.85 16.95
C ILE A 353 0.84 -19.95 16.68
N LEU A 354 1.45 -19.39 17.73
CA LEU A 354 2.61 -18.52 17.58
C LEU A 354 3.79 -19.25 16.94
N PHE A 355 4.12 -20.45 17.45
CA PHE A 355 5.20 -21.26 16.89
C PHE A 355 4.93 -21.58 15.41
N TYR A 356 3.69 -21.95 15.08
CA TYR A 356 3.30 -22.24 13.70
C TYR A 356 3.51 -21.03 12.79
N LEU A 357 3.01 -19.84 13.18
CA LEU A 357 3.13 -18.60 12.40
C LEU A 357 4.60 -18.20 12.18
N GLN A 358 5.45 -18.32 13.19
CA GLN A 358 6.89 -18.06 13.08
C GLN A 358 7.58 -18.98 12.05
N LYS A 359 7.12 -20.23 11.94
CA LYS A 359 7.69 -21.20 10.98
C LYS A 359 7.25 -20.95 9.55
N ILE A 360 6.01 -20.50 9.34
CA ILE A 360 5.51 -20.22 7.99
C ILE A 360 5.86 -18.82 7.49
N PHE A 361 6.12 -17.85 8.38
CA PHE A 361 6.49 -16.47 8.06
C PHE A 361 7.80 -16.02 8.77
N PRO A 362 8.94 -16.70 8.55
CA PRO A 362 10.18 -16.42 9.28
C PRO A 362 10.79 -15.05 8.95
N ASP A 363 10.68 -14.60 7.70
CA ASP A 363 11.11 -13.29 7.24
C ASP A 363 10.24 -12.19 7.86
N GLU A 364 8.92 -12.36 7.85
CA GLU A 364 8.00 -11.39 8.43
C GLU A 364 8.10 -11.30 9.96
N TRP A 365 8.43 -12.41 10.64
CA TRP A 365 8.74 -12.40 12.06
C TRP A 365 10.00 -11.59 12.37
N THR A 366 11.04 -11.74 11.54
CA THR A 366 12.29 -10.98 11.68
C THR A 366 12.03 -9.47 11.49
N ASN A 367 11.25 -9.12 10.47
CA ASN A 367 10.85 -7.74 10.20
C ASN A 367 9.98 -7.15 11.33
N PHE A 368 9.14 -7.98 11.96
CA PHE A 368 8.34 -7.59 13.11
C PHE A 368 9.21 -7.24 14.32
N LEU A 369 10.13 -8.12 14.70
CA LEU A 369 11.07 -7.88 15.80
C LEU A 369 11.89 -6.60 15.57
N GLU A 370 12.35 -6.38 14.33
CA GLU A 370 13.01 -5.14 13.92
C GLU A 370 12.10 -3.90 14.12
N ARG A 371 10.80 -4.01 13.83
CA ARG A 371 9.85 -2.88 13.94
C ARG A 371 9.64 -2.46 15.38
N VAL A 372 9.43 -3.44 16.26
CA VAL A 372 9.17 -3.21 17.68
C VAL A 372 10.45 -3.03 18.50
N LYS A 373 11.62 -3.13 17.84
CA LYS A 373 12.96 -2.98 18.43
C LYS A 373 13.25 -4.02 19.53
N CYS A 374 12.78 -5.25 19.32
CA CYS A 374 13.06 -6.39 20.19
C CYS A 374 14.11 -7.30 19.56
N ILE A 375 15.02 -7.85 20.37
CA ILE A 375 16.07 -8.76 19.91
C ILE A 375 15.58 -10.22 19.95
N ASN A 376 14.72 -10.53 20.92
CA ASN A 376 14.20 -11.87 21.18
C ASN A 376 12.70 -11.83 21.50
N GLU A 377 12.09 -13.01 21.55
CA GLU A 377 10.66 -13.18 21.85
C GLU A 377 10.32 -12.83 23.32
N ASP A 378 11.24 -13.08 24.26
CA ASP A 378 10.99 -12.85 25.69
C ASP A 378 10.73 -11.36 25.99
N GLU A 379 11.42 -10.46 25.28
CA GLU A 379 11.20 -9.01 25.36
C GLU A 379 9.77 -8.59 24.98
N LEU A 380 9.07 -9.37 24.14
CA LEU A 380 7.69 -9.08 23.73
C LEU A 380 6.68 -9.22 24.89
N ARG A 381 7.06 -9.89 25.99
CA ARG A 381 6.26 -9.98 27.23
C ARG A 381 6.62 -8.89 28.24
N GLY A 382 7.53 -7.98 27.89
CA GLY A 382 8.02 -6.97 28.82
C GLY A 382 7.01 -5.86 29.13
N THR A 383 6.07 -5.58 28.22
CA THR A 383 5.08 -4.50 28.35
C THR A 383 3.75 -4.88 27.71
N ALA A 384 2.65 -4.29 28.20
CA ALA A 384 1.31 -4.52 27.64
C ALA A 384 1.21 -4.06 26.17
N GLU A 385 1.93 -3.00 25.79
CA GLU A 385 2.00 -2.53 24.41
C GLU A 385 2.65 -3.56 23.48
N LEU A 386 3.75 -4.18 23.91
CA LEU A 386 4.45 -5.21 23.11
C LEU A 386 3.64 -6.50 23.00
N GLU A 387 2.98 -6.92 24.08
CA GLU A 387 2.06 -8.06 24.05
C GLU A 387 0.92 -7.82 23.05
N GLU A 388 0.39 -6.60 23.03
CA GLU A 388 -0.63 -6.19 22.09
C GLU A 388 -0.14 -6.18 20.64
N GLN A 389 1.08 -5.69 20.39
CA GLN A 389 1.71 -5.75 19.07
C GLN A 389 1.88 -7.20 18.59
N LEU A 390 2.23 -8.13 19.48
CA LEU A 390 2.32 -9.55 19.15
C LEU A 390 0.95 -10.13 18.79
N ARG A 391 -0.08 -9.85 19.59
CA ARG A 391 -1.46 -10.29 19.32
C ARG A 391 -1.96 -9.79 17.96
N LEU A 392 -1.65 -8.53 17.63
CA LEU A 392 -1.96 -7.94 16.33
C LEU A 392 -1.19 -8.61 15.20
N TRP A 393 0.13 -8.80 15.36
CA TRP A 393 0.97 -9.45 14.35
C TRP A 393 0.45 -10.85 13.99
N ALA A 394 0.06 -11.64 15.00
CA ALA A 394 -0.53 -12.95 14.79
C ALA A 394 -1.92 -12.87 14.14
N SER A 395 -2.76 -11.95 14.60
CA SER A 395 -4.14 -11.79 14.11
C SER A 395 -4.20 -11.33 12.65
N TYR A 396 -3.25 -10.51 12.20
CA TYR A 396 -3.10 -10.10 10.79
C TYR A 396 -2.68 -11.25 9.86
N ARG A 397 -2.16 -12.35 10.41
CA ARG A 397 -1.81 -13.57 9.65
C ARG A 397 -2.87 -14.66 9.77
N GLY A 398 -3.79 -14.54 10.73
CA GLY A 398 -4.96 -15.38 10.88
C GLY A 398 -6.15 -14.97 10.01
N GLN A 399 -7.26 -15.69 10.17
CA GLN A 399 -8.59 -15.35 9.61
C GLN A 399 -9.42 -14.65 10.69
N THR A 400 -8.99 -13.45 11.11
CA THR A 400 -9.61 -12.69 12.22
C THR A 400 -10.39 -11.47 11.71
N LEU A 401 -11.38 -10.99 12.48
CA LEU A 401 -12.07 -9.72 12.16
C LEU A 401 -11.11 -8.54 12.13
N THR A 402 -10.09 -8.52 12.98
CA THR A 402 -9.08 -7.45 13.02
C THR A 402 -8.34 -7.32 11.69
N ARG A 403 -7.98 -8.43 11.05
CA ARG A 403 -7.36 -8.44 9.72
C ARG A 403 -8.27 -7.82 8.66
N THR A 404 -9.50 -8.31 8.59
CA THR A 404 -10.52 -7.85 7.63
C THR A 404 -10.82 -6.37 7.80
N VAL A 405 -10.94 -5.91 9.04
CA VAL A 405 -11.16 -4.49 9.33
C VAL A 405 -10.00 -3.63 8.90
N ARG A 406 -8.76 -4.00 9.25
CA ARG A 406 -7.57 -3.27 8.80
C ARG A 406 -7.54 -3.20 7.26
N GLY A 407 -7.74 -4.33 6.58
CA GLY A 407 -7.73 -4.40 5.13
C GLY A 407 -8.75 -3.48 4.48
N MET A 408 -10.02 -3.53 4.90
CA MET A 408 -11.07 -2.67 4.34
C MET A 408 -10.88 -1.19 4.68
N MET A 409 -10.24 -0.88 5.81
CA MET A 409 -9.94 0.49 6.21
C MET A 409 -8.83 1.14 5.37
N TYR A 410 -8.06 0.37 4.60
CA TYR A 410 -7.19 0.95 3.57
C TYR A 410 -7.96 1.75 2.51
N TYR A 411 -9.25 1.49 2.28
CA TYR A 411 -10.05 2.39 1.43
C TYR A 411 -10.10 3.81 1.98
N ARG A 412 -10.29 3.98 3.29
CA ARG A 412 -10.28 5.31 3.90
C ARG A 412 -8.91 5.98 3.77
N LYS A 413 -7.83 5.26 4.12
CA LYS A 413 -6.44 5.75 4.01
C LYS A 413 -6.09 6.14 2.57
N ALA A 414 -6.52 5.34 1.59
CA ALA A 414 -6.36 5.64 0.17
C ALA A 414 -7.13 6.90 -0.25
N LEU A 415 -8.38 7.07 0.20
CA LEU A 415 -9.18 8.26 -0.10
C LEU A 415 -8.62 9.53 0.55
N GLU A 416 -8.08 9.45 1.76
CA GLU A 416 -7.42 10.59 2.42
C GLU A 416 -6.19 11.06 1.63
N LEU A 417 -5.34 10.12 1.23
CA LEU A 417 -4.19 10.40 0.36
C LEU A 417 -4.64 10.98 -1.00
N GLN A 418 -5.65 10.39 -1.64
CA GLN A 418 -6.14 10.87 -2.93
C GLN A 418 -6.80 12.25 -2.82
N ALA A 419 -7.50 12.54 -1.73
CA ALA A 419 -8.08 13.84 -1.45
C ALA A 419 -6.97 14.89 -1.25
N PHE A 420 -5.90 14.52 -0.54
CA PHE A 420 -4.71 15.36 -0.43
C PHE A 420 -4.12 15.67 -1.81
N LEU A 421 -3.88 14.67 -2.65
CA LEU A 421 -3.34 14.88 -4.00
C LEU A 421 -4.25 15.72 -4.93
N ASP A 422 -5.56 15.71 -4.68
CA ASP A 422 -6.55 16.50 -5.42
C ASP A 422 -6.62 17.97 -4.97
N LEU A 423 -6.27 18.26 -3.71
CA LEU A 423 -6.41 19.56 -3.04
C LEU A 423 -5.07 20.29 -2.84
N ALA A 424 -3.97 19.56 -2.65
CA ALA A 424 -2.68 20.11 -2.27
C ALA A 424 -2.10 21.07 -3.32
N GLU A 425 -1.56 22.19 -2.81
CA GLU A 425 -0.77 23.12 -3.62
C GLU A 425 0.65 22.58 -3.83
N HIS A 426 1.48 23.31 -4.59
CA HIS A 426 2.83 22.82 -4.92
C HIS A 426 3.69 22.63 -3.67
N ASP A 427 3.71 23.60 -2.75
CA ASP A 427 4.51 23.49 -1.52
C ASP A 427 4.04 22.34 -0.60
N ASP A 428 2.73 22.14 -0.46
CA ASP A 428 2.16 21.04 0.33
C ASP A 428 2.55 19.67 -0.25
N LEU A 429 2.53 19.52 -1.59
CA LEU A 429 2.91 18.28 -2.27
C LEU A 429 4.38 17.90 -2.02
N MET A 430 5.24 18.91 -1.86
CA MET A 430 6.67 18.75 -1.63
C MET A 430 6.99 18.47 -0.16
N GLU A 431 6.24 19.06 0.80
CA GLU A 431 6.35 18.71 2.23
C GLU A 431 5.83 17.29 2.49
N GLY A 432 4.75 16.93 1.79
CA GLY A 432 4.26 15.57 1.67
C GLY A 432 3.22 15.13 2.69
N TYR A 433 2.49 14.07 2.33
CA TYR A 433 1.30 13.61 3.06
C TYR A 433 1.60 13.25 4.53
N LYS A 434 2.73 12.56 4.78
CA LYS A 434 3.12 12.12 6.13
C LYS A 434 3.48 13.28 7.07
N ALA A 435 4.09 14.34 6.57
CA ALA A 435 4.43 15.50 7.38
C ALA A 435 3.17 16.21 7.90
N ILE A 436 2.12 16.23 7.07
CA ILE A 436 0.82 16.81 7.41
C ILE A 436 0.02 15.90 8.37
N GLU A 437 0.16 14.58 8.27
CA GLU A 437 -0.40 13.61 9.22
C GLU A 437 0.22 13.74 10.63
N LEU A 438 1.53 13.98 10.71
CA LEU A 438 2.30 14.04 11.96
C LEU A 438 2.34 15.42 12.65
N ASN A 439 1.99 16.50 11.94
CA ASN A 439 2.00 17.86 12.48
C ASN A 439 0.77 18.14 13.37
N GLU A 440 0.76 17.60 14.60
CA GLU A 440 -0.28 17.83 15.61
C GLU A 440 -0.43 19.32 15.99
N ASP A 441 0.63 20.11 15.91
CA ASP A 441 0.62 21.53 16.33
C ASP A 441 -0.21 22.45 15.41
N ARG A 442 -0.45 22.06 14.15
CA ARG A 442 -1.38 22.76 13.24
C ARG A 442 -2.83 22.28 13.36
N MET A 443 -3.11 21.26 14.17
CA MET A 443 -4.47 20.73 14.37
C MET A 443 -5.41 21.66 15.17
N LYS A 444 -4.89 22.76 15.71
CA LYS A 444 -5.68 23.76 16.45
C LYS A 444 -6.50 24.70 15.55
N GLU A 445 -6.26 24.71 14.23
CA GLU A 445 -7.11 25.44 13.29
C GLU A 445 -8.06 24.48 12.57
N GLU A 446 -9.38 24.71 12.71
CA GLU A 446 -10.48 23.97 12.06
C GLU A 446 -10.45 23.98 10.51
N LYS A 447 -9.36 24.46 9.88
CA LYS A 447 -9.17 24.62 8.43
C LYS A 447 -7.90 23.95 7.88
N SER A 448 -7.22 23.08 8.63
CA SER A 448 -6.07 22.36 8.09
C SER A 448 -6.45 21.51 6.86
N LEU A 449 -5.54 21.42 5.88
CA LEU A 449 -5.73 20.59 4.67
C LEU A 449 -6.08 19.14 5.02
N TRP A 450 -5.46 18.63 6.08
CA TRP A 450 -5.72 17.32 6.65
C TRP A 450 -7.19 17.10 7.04
N THR A 451 -7.76 18.03 7.81
CA THR A 451 -9.16 17.95 8.25
C THR A 451 -10.11 17.95 7.05
N GLN A 452 -9.78 18.69 6.00
CA GLN A 452 -10.57 18.69 4.75
C GLN A 452 -10.50 17.34 4.04
N CYS A 453 -9.31 16.73 3.95
CA CYS A 453 -9.13 15.39 3.38
C CYS A 453 -9.94 14.34 4.14
N GLN A 454 -9.87 14.35 5.48
CA GLN A 454 -10.65 13.45 6.33
C GLN A 454 -12.15 13.63 6.14
N ALA A 455 -12.64 14.88 6.12
CA ALA A 455 -14.06 15.17 5.93
C ALA A 455 -14.57 14.67 4.58
N VAL A 456 -13.80 14.85 3.50
CA VAL A 456 -14.16 14.35 2.17
C VAL A 456 -14.18 12.82 2.16
N SER A 457 -13.18 12.16 2.74
CA SER A 457 -13.13 10.70 2.84
C SER A 457 -14.31 10.12 3.64
N ASP A 458 -14.67 10.74 4.77
CA ASP A 458 -15.77 10.31 5.63
C ASP A 458 -17.16 10.52 4.96
N MET A 459 -17.27 11.45 4.00
CA MET A 459 -18.47 11.57 3.15
C MET A 459 -18.56 10.49 2.06
N LYS A 460 -17.44 9.89 1.67
CA LYS A 460 -17.35 8.93 0.55
C LYS A 460 -17.36 7.48 0.98
N PHE A 461 -16.88 7.16 2.18
CA PHE A 461 -16.69 5.79 2.62
C PHE A 461 -17.26 5.54 4.02
N THR A 462 -17.89 4.39 4.20
CA THR A 462 -18.29 3.88 5.52
C THR A 462 -18.16 2.37 5.53
N PHE A 463 -17.67 1.80 6.63
CA PHE A 463 -17.59 0.36 6.79
C PHE A 463 -18.57 -0.11 7.85
N VAL A 464 -19.50 -1.00 7.50
CA VAL A 464 -20.47 -1.59 8.42
C VAL A 464 -20.12 -3.06 8.62
N VAL A 465 -19.77 -3.42 9.85
CA VAL A 465 -19.67 -4.83 10.26
C VAL A 465 -20.94 -5.21 10.99
N SER A 466 -21.60 -6.27 10.53
CA SER A 466 -22.80 -6.79 11.18
C SER A 466 -22.42 -7.84 12.20
N CYS A 467 -22.16 -7.41 13.44
CA CYS A 467 -21.83 -8.26 14.56
C CYS A 467 -23.09 -8.72 15.29
N GLN A 468 -23.74 -9.76 14.76
CA GLN A 468 -25.06 -10.20 15.22
C GLN A 468 -25.17 -10.38 16.75
N LEU A 469 -24.11 -10.92 17.38
CA LEU A 469 -24.08 -11.25 18.82
C LEU A 469 -23.54 -10.13 19.72
N TYR A 470 -23.12 -8.98 19.17
CA TYR A 470 -22.42 -7.93 19.94
C TYR A 470 -23.20 -7.45 21.17
N GLY A 471 -24.51 -7.26 21.05
CA GLY A 471 -25.35 -6.84 22.18
C GLY A 471 -25.35 -7.83 23.35
N THR A 472 -25.34 -9.13 23.05
CA THR A 472 -25.26 -10.18 24.07
C THR A 472 -23.86 -10.30 24.65
N GLN A 473 -22.83 -10.27 23.80
CA GLN A 473 -21.42 -10.28 24.21
C GLN A 473 -21.09 -9.09 25.15
N LYS A 474 -21.62 -7.90 24.85
CA LYS A 474 -21.49 -6.72 25.70
C LYS A 474 -22.11 -6.92 27.08
N ARG A 475 -23.32 -7.50 27.14
CA ARG A 475 -24.01 -7.78 28.42
C ARG A 475 -23.31 -8.86 29.25
N SER A 476 -22.70 -9.85 28.60
CA SER A 476 -21.99 -10.94 29.28
C SER A 476 -20.55 -10.62 29.65
N GLY A 477 -20.01 -9.46 29.22
CA GLY A 477 -18.60 -9.13 29.42
C GLY A 477 -17.64 -9.99 28.61
N ASP A 478 -18.07 -10.49 27.44
CA ASP A 478 -17.23 -11.29 26.55
C ASP A 478 -16.07 -10.43 25.99
N PRO A 479 -14.81 -10.91 26.06
CA PRO A 479 -13.64 -10.16 25.56
C PRO A 479 -13.79 -9.68 24.11
N ARG A 480 -14.50 -10.42 23.26
CA ARG A 480 -14.73 -10.05 21.86
C ARG A 480 -15.49 -8.73 21.72
N ALA A 481 -16.39 -8.40 22.65
CA ALA A 481 -17.08 -7.11 22.63
C ALA A 481 -16.11 -5.94 22.89
N GLN A 482 -15.10 -6.15 23.74
CA GLN A 482 -14.08 -5.15 24.00
C GLN A 482 -13.14 -4.98 22.81
N ASP A 483 -12.75 -6.08 22.15
CA ASP A 483 -11.93 -6.02 20.94
C ASP A 483 -12.69 -5.35 19.77
N ILE A 484 -13.99 -5.63 19.60
CA ILE A 484 -14.84 -4.93 18.61
C ILE A 484 -14.93 -3.43 18.92
N LEU A 485 -15.11 -3.06 20.18
CA LEU A 485 -15.12 -1.67 20.62
C LEU A 485 -13.78 -0.97 20.32
N ARG A 486 -12.66 -1.66 20.56
CA ARG A 486 -11.32 -1.17 20.22
C ARG A 486 -11.18 -0.92 18.72
N LEU A 487 -11.65 -1.84 17.88
CA LEU A 487 -11.64 -1.64 16.42
C LEU A 487 -12.46 -0.40 16.02
N MET A 488 -13.61 -0.15 16.65
CA MET A 488 -14.39 1.07 16.39
C MET A 488 -13.67 2.35 16.84
N ALA A 489 -12.85 2.28 17.89
CA ALA A 489 -12.07 3.41 18.38
C ALA A 489 -10.87 3.72 17.47
N ILE A 490 -10.18 2.69 16.96
CA ILE A 490 -9.05 2.82 16.04
C ILE A 490 -9.52 3.34 14.66
N TYR A 491 -10.70 2.90 14.20
CA TYR A 491 -11.17 3.17 12.84
C TYR A 491 -12.47 4.01 12.83
N PRO A 492 -12.39 5.34 12.66
CA PRO A 492 -13.54 6.24 12.78
C PRO A 492 -14.66 6.02 11.75
N ALA A 493 -14.39 5.40 10.59
CA ALA A 493 -15.40 5.06 9.60
C ALA A 493 -16.08 3.69 9.84
N LEU A 494 -15.60 2.91 10.82
CA LEU A 494 -16.21 1.64 11.20
C LEU A 494 -17.48 1.86 12.00
N ARG A 495 -18.53 1.13 11.66
CA ARG A 495 -19.80 1.06 12.36
C ARG A 495 -20.12 -0.41 12.63
N VAL A 496 -20.70 -0.68 13.80
CA VAL A 496 -21.13 -2.04 14.15
C VAL A 496 -22.64 -2.07 14.19
N ALA A 497 -23.23 -2.96 13.38
CA ALA A 497 -24.64 -3.28 13.42
C ALA A 497 -24.83 -4.59 14.21
N TYR A 498 -25.87 -4.67 15.04
CA TYR A 498 -26.19 -5.89 15.78
C TYR A 498 -27.68 -6.02 16.08
N ILE A 499 -28.11 -7.22 16.47
CA ILE A 499 -29.48 -7.48 16.91
C ILE A 499 -29.53 -7.33 18.43
N ASP A 500 -30.32 -6.37 18.90
CA ASP A 500 -30.55 -6.16 20.33
C ASP A 500 -31.87 -6.81 20.77
N GLU A 501 -31.77 -7.79 21.66
CA GLU A 501 -32.91 -8.45 22.30
C GLU A 501 -33.19 -7.82 23.66
N ILE A 502 -34.41 -7.30 23.85
CA ILE A 502 -34.87 -6.74 25.11
C ILE A 502 -36.14 -7.44 25.55
N GLU A 503 -36.19 -7.86 26.80
CA GLU A 503 -37.43 -8.31 27.45
C GLU A 503 -38.27 -7.11 27.89
N GLN A 504 -39.52 -7.05 27.45
CA GLN A 504 -40.49 -6.04 27.87
C GLN A 504 -41.72 -6.70 28.50
N PRO A 505 -42.36 -6.09 29.51
CA PRO A 505 -43.62 -6.60 30.06
C PRO A 505 -44.70 -6.68 28.99
N SER A 506 -45.34 -7.84 28.84
CA SER A 506 -46.37 -8.04 27.81
C SER A 506 -47.57 -7.12 28.05
N LYS A 507 -48.04 -6.43 26.99
CA LYS A 507 -49.24 -5.60 27.05
C LYS A 507 -50.46 -6.49 27.27
N GLY A 508 -50.92 -6.60 28.52
CA GLY A 508 -52.12 -7.34 28.91
C GLY A 508 -51.90 -8.62 29.71
N ARG A 509 -50.65 -9.05 29.95
CA ARG A 509 -50.32 -10.19 30.82
C ARG A 509 -49.15 -9.83 31.75
N PRO A 510 -49.41 -9.39 33.00
CA PRO A 510 -48.39 -8.87 33.91
C PRO A 510 -47.34 -9.88 34.42
N ARG A 511 -47.34 -11.12 33.92
CA ARG A 511 -46.39 -12.20 34.27
C ARG A 511 -45.66 -12.80 33.06
N VAL A 512 -45.81 -12.23 31.86
CA VAL A 512 -45.13 -12.70 30.65
C VAL A 512 -44.30 -11.55 30.10
N ASN A 513 -43.00 -11.78 29.90
CA ASN A 513 -42.14 -10.85 29.19
C ASN A 513 -42.14 -11.23 27.70
N ASP A 514 -42.48 -10.26 26.85
CA ASP A 514 -42.34 -10.41 25.40
C ASP A 514 -40.93 -9.99 25.00
N LYS A 515 -40.27 -10.81 24.18
CA LYS A 515 -38.98 -10.45 23.57
C LYS A 515 -39.22 -9.46 22.43
N VAL A 516 -38.58 -8.31 22.51
CA VAL A 516 -38.58 -7.29 21.47
C VAL A 516 -37.19 -7.21 20.85
N TYR A 517 -37.17 -7.25 19.52
CA TYR A 517 -35.95 -7.27 18.73
C TYR A 517 -35.72 -5.90 18.07
N TYR A 518 -34.48 -5.44 18.06
CA TYR A 518 -34.07 -4.22 17.37
C TYR A 518 -32.85 -4.48 16.49
N SER A 519 -32.79 -3.88 15.31
CA SER A 519 -31.55 -3.70 14.57
C SER A 519 -30.93 -2.39 15.03
N THR A 520 -29.72 -2.45 15.58
CA THR A 520 -29.05 -1.30 16.23
C THR A 520 -27.72 -1.03 15.55
N LEU A 521 -27.41 0.24 15.31
CA LEU A 521 -26.13 0.70 14.78
C LEU A 521 -25.38 1.49 15.86
N VAL A 522 -24.13 1.14 16.12
CA VAL A 522 -23.25 1.83 17.06
C VAL A 522 -21.95 2.29 16.40
N LYS A 523 -21.28 3.25 17.07
CA LYS A 523 -19.90 3.68 16.81
C LYS A 523 -19.18 3.87 18.14
N ALA A 524 -17.85 4.00 18.13
CA ALA A 524 -17.13 4.46 19.32
C ALA A 524 -17.56 5.88 19.73
N ALA A 525 -17.71 6.09 21.03
CA ALA A 525 -17.95 7.41 21.62
C ALA A 525 -16.66 8.24 21.59
N ILE A 526 -16.77 9.53 21.27
CA ILE A 526 -15.64 10.47 21.41
C ILE A 526 -15.48 10.78 22.90
N PRO A 527 -14.29 10.68 23.50
CA PRO A 527 -14.09 11.09 24.88
C PRO A 527 -14.45 12.57 25.03
N LYS A 528 -15.53 12.87 25.76
CA LYS A 528 -15.85 14.26 26.12
C LYS A 528 -14.94 14.64 27.29
N SER A 529 -14.20 15.73 27.16
CA SER A 529 -13.26 16.24 28.17
C SER A 529 -13.88 16.63 29.52
N ASN A 530 -15.22 16.54 29.71
CA ASN A 530 -15.93 17.12 30.86
C ASN A 530 -17.01 16.20 31.50
N SER A 531 -16.96 14.88 31.38
CA SER A 531 -17.91 14.01 32.10
C SER A 531 -17.24 13.26 33.27
N SER A 532 -17.51 13.73 34.47
CA SER A 532 -17.13 13.15 35.77
C SER A 532 -18.05 12.00 36.23
N GLU A 533 -18.57 11.20 35.28
CA GLU A 533 -19.29 9.96 35.59
C GLU A 533 -18.44 8.74 35.18
N PRO A 534 -17.90 7.98 36.15
CA PRO A 534 -17.19 6.75 35.88
C PRO A 534 -18.20 5.63 35.59
N GLY A 535 -18.40 5.32 34.31
CA GLY A 535 -18.99 4.05 33.88
C GLY A 535 -20.15 4.16 32.88
N GLN A 536 -20.05 3.35 31.83
CA GLN A 536 -21.15 2.87 30.97
C GLN A 536 -21.59 3.76 29.79
N ASN A 537 -20.74 3.83 28.75
CA ASN A 537 -21.04 3.39 27.38
C ASN A 537 -20.00 4.00 26.43
N LEU A 538 -18.89 3.29 26.23
CA LEU A 538 -17.82 3.66 25.30
C LEU A 538 -18.25 3.53 23.83
N ASP A 539 -19.40 2.91 23.57
CA ASP A 539 -20.11 2.86 22.29
C ASP A 539 -21.35 3.75 22.31
N GLN A 540 -21.50 4.57 21.28
CA GLN A 540 -22.66 5.42 21.05
C GLN A 540 -23.65 4.76 20.08
N VAL A 541 -24.89 4.57 20.52
CA VAL A 541 -26.01 4.17 19.64
C VAL A 541 -26.36 5.32 18.70
N ILE A 542 -26.34 5.06 17.40
CA ILE A 542 -26.70 6.02 16.35
C ILE A 542 -28.16 5.82 15.94
N TYR A 543 -28.51 4.57 15.64
CA TYR A 543 -29.86 4.19 15.20
C TYR A 543 -30.29 2.93 15.94
N ARG A 544 -31.59 2.85 16.21
CA ARG A 544 -32.23 1.68 16.80
C ARG A 544 -33.59 1.49 16.17
N ILE A 545 -33.76 0.42 15.39
CA ILE A 545 -34.96 0.18 14.58
C ILE A 545 -35.63 -1.09 15.10
N LYS A 546 -36.89 -0.97 15.53
CA LYS A 546 -37.67 -2.12 16.02
C LYS A 546 -37.96 -3.09 14.86
N LEU A 547 -37.65 -4.36 15.06
CA LEU A 547 -37.93 -5.43 14.11
C LEU A 547 -39.32 -6.03 14.36
N PRO A 548 -39.97 -6.59 13.32
CA PRO A 548 -41.31 -7.19 13.45
C PRO A 548 -41.31 -8.50 14.25
N GLY A 549 -40.14 -9.10 14.48
CA GLY A 549 -39.96 -10.37 15.16
C GLY A 549 -38.48 -10.78 15.19
N PRO A 550 -38.17 -12.05 15.51
CA PRO A 550 -36.81 -12.57 15.45
C PRO A 550 -36.28 -12.47 14.02
N ALA A 551 -35.09 -11.88 13.86
CA ALA A 551 -34.52 -11.63 12.52
C ALA A 551 -33.91 -12.88 11.90
N ILE A 552 -33.46 -13.84 12.72
CA ILE A 552 -32.69 -15.01 12.29
C ILE A 552 -33.65 -16.16 12.00
N LEU A 553 -33.76 -16.54 10.74
CA LEU A 553 -34.72 -17.52 10.25
C LEU A 553 -34.07 -18.85 9.86
N GLY A 554 -32.85 -18.82 9.31
CA GLY A 554 -32.07 -20.01 8.95
C GLY A 554 -30.58 -19.90 9.31
N GLU A 555 -29.71 -20.03 8.32
CA GLU A 555 -28.25 -20.17 8.45
C GLU A 555 -27.54 -18.98 9.12
N GLY A 556 -28.17 -17.80 9.16
CA GLY A 556 -27.69 -16.62 9.88
C GLY A 556 -26.97 -15.61 8.99
N LYS A 557 -26.05 -16.01 8.11
CA LYS A 557 -25.30 -15.08 7.21
C LYS A 557 -26.24 -14.15 6.41
N PRO A 558 -27.26 -14.65 5.67
CA PRO A 558 -28.13 -13.76 4.92
C PRO A 558 -28.96 -12.82 5.79
N GLU A 559 -29.46 -13.31 6.94
CA GLU A 559 -30.21 -12.47 7.87
C GLU A 559 -29.34 -11.39 8.50
N ASN A 560 -28.09 -11.73 8.81
CA ASN A 560 -27.07 -10.82 9.32
C ASN A 560 -26.80 -9.68 8.33
N GLN A 561 -26.61 -9.98 7.05
CA GLN A 561 -26.46 -8.96 6.02
C GLN A 561 -27.74 -8.11 5.86
N ASN A 562 -28.91 -8.75 5.82
CA ASN A 562 -30.18 -8.08 5.53
C ASN A 562 -30.63 -7.12 6.64
N HIS A 563 -30.41 -7.42 7.92
CA HIS A 563 -30.80 -6.47 8.97
C HIS A 563 -29.87 -5.24 9.03
N ALA A 564 -28.62 -5.40 8.59
CA ALA A 564 -27.61 -4.34 8.62
C ALA A 564 -27.58 -3.47 7.35
N ILE A 565 -28.08 -3.97 6.21
CA ILE A 565 -28.03 -3.26 4.92
C ILE A 565 -28.67 -1.86 4.99
N ILE A 566 -29.66 -1.65 5.85
CA ILE A 566 -30.33 -0.35 6.07
C ILE A 566 -29.41 0.73 6.64
N PHE A 567 -28.30 0.33 7.27
CA PHE A 567 -27.31 1.23 7.86
C PHE A 567 -26.19 1.61 6.88
N THR A 568 -26.08 0.91 5.76
CA THR A 568 -25.13 1.27 4.68
C THR A 568 -25.55 2.58 3.99
N ARG A 569 -24.58 3.29 3.41
CA ARG A 569 -24.73 4.60 2.75
C ARG A 569 -24.01 4.63 1.40
N GLY A 570 -24.28 5.66 0.60
CA GLY A 570 -23.72 5.81 -0.75
C GLY A 570 -24.47 5.03 -1.83
N GLU A 571 -23.99 5.16 -3.06
CA GLU A 571 -24.50 4.51 -4.26
C GLU A 571 -23.95 3.09 -4.43
N GLY A 572 -22.70 2.85 -4.02
CA GLY A 572 -22.07 1.53 -4.04
C GLY A 572 -22.22 0.76 -2.72
N LEU A 573 -22.37 -0.56 -2.79
CA LEU A 573 -22.31 -1.47 -1.64
C LEU A 573 -21.41 -2.65 -1.95
N GLN A 574 -20.24 -2.74 -1.33
CA GLN A 574 -19.37 -3.90 -1.45
C GLN A 574 -19.70 -4.93 -0.38
N THR A 575 -19.90 -6.18 -0.78
CA THR A 575 -20.06 -7.31 0.16
C THR A 575 -18.72 -7.99 0.36
N ILE A 576 -18.32 -8.15 1.62
CA ILE A 576 -17.03 -8.71 2.02
C ILE A 576 -17.25 -9.77 3.07
N ASP A 577 -16.66 -10.95 2.90
CA ASP A 577 -16.67 -12.01 3.90
C ASP A 577 -15.70 -11.73 5.06
N MET A 578 -15.99 -12.30 6.23
CA MET A 578 -15.19 -12.10 7.44
C MET A 578 -13.72 -12.51 7.33
N ASN A 579 -13.36 -13.38 6.40
CA ASN A 579 -11.99 -13.86 6.20
C ASN A 579 -11.32 -13.29 4.95
N GLN A 580 -11.81 -12.16 4.45
CA GLN A 580 -11.18 -11.43 3.35
C GLN A 580 -10.29 -10.30 3.85
N ASP A 581 -9.28 -9.97 3.06
CA ASP A 581 -8.32 -8.91 3.35
C ASP A 581 -8.24 -7.98 2.14
N ASN A 582 -7.86 -6.72 2.35
CA ASN A 582 -7.62 -5.79 1.25
C ASN A 582 -6.29 -5.07 1.49
N TYR A 583 -5.73 -4.53 0.41
CA TYR A 583 -4.36 -4.06 0.36
C TYR A 583 -4.33 -2.58 0.03
N MET A 584 -3.36 -1.84 0.59
CA MET A 584 -3.25 -0.39 0.40
C MET A 584 -3.20 0.00 -1.08
N GLU A 585 -2.42 -0.72 -1.89
CA GLU A 585 -2.28 -0.47 -3.33
C GLU A 585 -3.55 -0.80 -4.12
N GLU A 586 -4.34 -1.80 -3.69
CA GLU A 586 -5.59 -2.16 -4.35
C GLU A 586 -6.70 -1.15 -4.03
N ALA A 587 -6.71 -0.63 -2.79
CA ALA A 587 -7.66 0.38 -2.33
C ALA A 587 -7.60 1.68 -3.15
N LEU A 588 -6.43 2.03 -3.70
CA LEU A 588 -6.27 3.20 -4.59
C LEU A 588 -7.15 3.14 -5.85
N LYS A 589 -7.58 1.94 -6.28
CA LYS A 589 -8.35 1.74 -7.52
C LYS A 589 -9.86 1.80 -7.31
N MET A 590 -10.35 1.94 -6.07
CA MET A 590 -11.79 1.89 -5.78
C MET A 590 -12.57 3.00 -6.50
N ARG A 591 -12.02 4.20 -6.59
CA ARG A 591 -12.65 5.31 -7.33
C ARG A 591 -12.75 5.05 -8.83
N ASN A 592 -11.80 4.32 -9.41
CA ASN A 592 -11.84 3.88 -10.81
C ASN A 592 -12.92 2.81 -11.00
N LEU A 593 -12.94 1.81 -10.11
CA LEU A 593 -13.91 0.72 -10.15
C LEU A 593 -15.36 1.23 -10.12
N LEU A 594 -15.66 2.17 -9.22
CA LEU A 594 -17.01 2.72 -9.11
C LEU A 594 -17.48 3.46 -10.38
N GLN A 595 -16.57 3.96 -11.23
CA GLN A 595 -16.95 4.55 -12.52
C GLN A 595 -17.49 3.53 -13.51
N GLU A 596 -17.26 2.22 -13.29
CA GLU A 596 -17.84 1.17 -14.14
C GLU A 596 -19.38 1.19 -14.10
N PHE A 597 -19.99 1.60 -12.97
CA PHE A 597 -21.44 1.80 -12.89
C PHE A 597 -21.97 2.87 -13.84
N LEU A 598 -21.12 3.82 -14.24
CA LEU A 598 -21.48 4.92 -15.14
C LEU A 598 -21.17 4.62 -16.61
N LYS A 599 -20.55 3.47 -16.89
CA LYS A 599 -20.25 3.00 -18.24
C LYS A 599 -21.26 1.95 -18.68
N LYS A 600 -21.70 2.03 -19.93
CA LYS A 600 -22.48 0.96 -20.54
C LYS A 600 -21.55 -0.15 -21.01
N HIS A 601 -21.76 -1.34 -20.47
CA HIS A 601 -21.12 -2.57 -20.94
C HIS A 601 -22.14 -3.26 -21.86
N ASP A 602 -22.01 -3.00 -23.17
CA ASP A 602 -23.02 -3.21 -24.23
C ASP A 602 -24.17 -2.20 -24.17
N VAL A 603 -25.35 -2.62 -23.71
CA VAL A 603 -26.58 -1.81 -23.77
C VAL A 603 -26.89 -1.14 -22.41
N ARG A 604 -26.44 -1.76 -21.32
CA ARG A 604 -26.86 -1.42 -19.95
C ARG A 604 -25.69 -1.10 -19.04
N HIS A 605 -25.95 -0.25 -18.06
CA HIS A 605 -25.05 -0.04 -16.93
C HIS A 605 -25.02 -1.32 -16.08
N PRO A 606 -23.86 -1.66 -15.50
CA PRO A 606 -23.79 -2.77 -14.56
C PRO A 606 -24.59 -2.44 -13.31
N SER A 607 -25.09 -3.50 -12.68
CA SER A 607 -25.76 -3.46 -11.38
C SER A 607 -24.92 -4.18 -10.32
N ILE A 608 -24.01 -5.04 -10.75
CA ILE A 608 -23.03 -5.73 -9.91
C ILE A 608 -21.69 -5.70 -10.65
N LEU A 609 -20.65 -5.19 -9.99
CA LEU A 609 -19.26 -5.21 -10.44
C LEU A 609 -18.56 -6.37 -9.77
N GLY A 610 -18.21 -7.36 -10.57
CA GLY A 610 -17.51 -8.55 -10.13
C GLY A 610 -16.04 -8.34 -9.91
N LEU A 611 -15.49 -8.75 -8.78
CA LEU A 611 -14.05 -8.62 -8.50
C LEU A 611 -13.36 -9.98 -8.42
N ARG A 612 -12.05 -9.96 -8.66
CA ARG A 612 -11.18 -11.11 -8.53
C ARG A 612 -10.78 -11.31 -7.06
N GLU A 613 -10.60 -12.57 -6.68
CA GLU A 613 -10.00 -12.95 -5.39
C GLU A 613 -8.56 -13.44 -5.53
N HIS A 614 -7.80 -13.30 -4.46
CA HIS A 614 -6.49 -13.92 -4.29
C HIS A 614 -6.44 -14.74 -3.00
N ILE A 615 -6.16 -16.04 -3.12
CA ILE A 615 -6.12 -16.94 -1.98
C ILE A 615 -4.75 -16.87 -1.30
N PHE A 616 -4.68 -16.22 -0.13
CA PHE A 616 -3.42 -16.01 0.58
C PHE A 616 -3.00 -17.19 1.47
N THR A 617 -3.87 -18.19 1.67
CA THR A 617 -3.54 -19.43 2.40
C THR A 617 -3.00 -20.54 1.49
N GLY A 618 -2.85 -20.28 0.18
CA GLY A 618 -2.46 -21.30 -0.80
C GLY A 618 -1.03 -21.84 -0.67
N SER A 619 -0.13 -21.12 0.02
CA SER A 619 1.26 -21.56 0.23
C SER A 619 1.45 -22.51 1.42
N VAL A 620 0.41 -22.72 2.22
CA VAL A 620 0.50 -23.42 3.52
C VAL A 620 0.72 -24.92 3.37
N SER A 621 0.15 -25.55 2.36
CA SER A 621 0.29 -26.99 2.10
C SER A 621 0.09 -27.29 0.62
N SER A 622 0.50 -28.49 0.18
CA SER A 622 0.26 -28.94 -1.19
C SER A 622 -1.24 -29.01 -1.53
N LEU A 623 -2.07 -29.43 -0.58
CA LEU A 623 -3.53 -29.47 -0.73
C LEU A 623 -4.11 -28.05 -0.86
N ALA A 624 -3.69 -27.12 0.01
CA ALA A 624 -4.08 -25.72 -0.08
C ALA A 624 -3.65 -25.09 -1.42
N TRP A 625 -2.49 -25.49 -1.93
CA TRP A 625 -1.98 -25.04 -3.22
C TRP A 625 -2.85 -25.50 -4.39
N PHE A 626 -3.28 -26.76 -4.41
CA PHE A 626 -4.22 -27.26 -5.43
C PHE A 626 -5.57 -26.54 -5.39
N MET A 627 -6.14 -26.39 -4.19
CA MET A 627 -7.41 -25.65 -4.01
C MET A 627 -7.28 -24.19 -4.45
N SER A 628 -6.19 -23.52 -4.07
CA SER A 628 -5.89 -22.15 -4.50
C SER A 628 -5.80 -22.02 -6.02
N ASN A 629 -5.21 -23.01 -6.71
CA ASN A 629 -5.13 -23.03 -8.18
C ASN A 629 -6.50 -23.24 -8.84
N GLN A 630 -7.33 -24.14 -8.30
CA GLN A 630 -8.71 -24.35 -8.76
C GLN A 630 -9.52 -23.05 -8.62
N GLU A 631 -9.48 -22.42 -7.45
CA GLU A 631 -10.15 -21.14 -7.21
C GLU A 631 -9.61 -20.04 -8.11
N THR A 632 -8.30 -19.94 -8.29
CA THR A 632 -7.67 -18.97 -9.20
C THR A 632 -8.20 -19.11 -10.63
N SER A 633 -8.38 -20.33 -11.12
CA SER A 633 -8.99 -20.59 -12.43
C SER A 633 -10.43 -20.09 -12.51
N PHE A 634 -11.23 -20.39 -11.48
CA PHE A 634 -12.62 -19.94 -11.39
C PHE A 634 -12.72 -18.41 -11.34
N VAL A 635 -12.03 -17.75 -10.41
CA VAL A 635 -12.13 -16.29 -10.17
C VAL A 635 -11.46 -15.43 -11.25
N THR A 636 -10.85 -16.04 -12.27
CA THR A 636 -10.25 -15.35 -13.42
C THR A 636 -10.90 -15.80 -14.73
N ILE A 637 -10.39 -16.88 -15.33
CA ILE A 637 -10.82 -17.39 -16.63
C ILE A 637 -12.30 -17.76 -16.61
N GLY A 638 -12.76 -18.44 -15.54
CA GLY A 638 -14.15 -18.80 -15.35
C GLY A 638 -15.05 -17.57 -15.30
N GLN A 639 -14.84 -16.68 -14.33
CA GLN A 639 -15.61 -15.45 -14.16
C GLN A 639 -15.59 -14.54 -15.40
N ARG A 640 -14.46 -14.46 -16.11
CA ARG A 640 -14.35 -13.71 -17.37
C ARG A 640 -15.29 -14.27 -18.43
N MET A 641 -15.26 -15.59 -18.67
CA MET A 641 -16.15 -16.23 -19.64
C MET A 641 -17.63 -16.11 -19.25
N LEU A 642 -17.95 -16.28 -17.96
CA LEU A 642 -19.32 -16.12 -17.44
C LEU A 642 -19.83 -14.69 -17.66
N ALA A 643 -18.99 -13.68 -17.43
CA ALA A 643 -19.35 -12.28 -17.62
C ALA A 643 -19.47 -11.91 -19.10
N ASN A 644 -18.52 -12.34 -19.93
CA ASN A 644 -18.48 -12.05 -21.35
C ASN A 644 -17.70 -13.14 -22.13
N PRO A 645 -18.30 -13.79 -23.14
CA PRO A 645 -19.57 -13.46 -23.81
C PRO A 645 -20.82 -14.14 -23.24
N LEU A 646 -20.71 -15.02 -22.24
CA LEU A 646 -21.84 -15.89 -21.88
C LEU A 646 -23.00 -15.15 -21.16
N LYS A 647 -22.72 -14.01 -20.51
CA LYS A 647 -23.72 -13.19 -19.79
C LYS A 647 -24.54 -14.01 -18.79
N VAL A 648 -23.87 -14.95 -18.09
CA VAL A 648 -24.42 -15.79 -17.03
C VAL A 648 -23.55 -15.74 -15.76
N ARG A 649 -22.72 -14.71 -15.63
CA ARG A 649 -22.11 -14.39 -14.34
C ARG A 649 -23.18 -13.91 -13.38
N PHE A 650 -23.19 -14.51 -12.20
CA PHE A 650 -24.01 -14.09 -11.07
C PHE A 650 -23.12 -13.54 -9.93
N HIS A 651 -23.74 -13.25 -8.80
CA HIS A 651 -23.03 -12.92 -7.58
C HIS A 651 -22.63 -14.21 -6.85
N TYR A 652 -21.35 -14.36 -6.50
CA TYR A 652 -20.85 -15.55 -5.81
C TYR A 652 -20.40 -15.23 -4.37
N GLY A 653 -21.03 -14.23 -3.74
CA GLY A 653 -20.84 -13.84 -2.34
C GLY A 653 -19.95 -12.62 -2.12
N HIS A 654 -18.75 -12.65 -2.66
CA HIS A 654 -17.75 -11.61 -2.46
C HIS A 654 -16.71 -11.65 -3.58
N PRO A 655 -15.91 -10.60 -3.80
CA PRO A 655 -15.91 -9.27 -3.18
C PRO A 655 -16.69 -8.24 -4.02
N ASP A 656 -17.81 -8.66 -4.63
CA ASP A 656 -18.54 -7.85 -5.60
C ASP A 656 -19.07 -6.52 -5.00
N VAL A 657 -19.15 -5.50 -5.87
CA VAL A 657 -19.77 -4.20 -5.55
C VAL A 657 -21.13 -4.10 -6.24
N PHE A 658 -22.16 -3.73 -5.49
CA PHE A 658 -23.52 -3.57 -5.96
C PHE A 658 -23.89 -2.11 -6.20
N ASP A 659 -24.70 -1.85 -7.23
CA ASP A 659 -25.57 -0.68 -7.24
C ASP A 659 -26.57 -0.86 -6.10
N ARG A 660 -26.34 -0.13 -5.01
CA ARG A 660 -27.10 -0.25 -3.78
C ARG A 660 -28.55 0.17 -3.97
N LEU A 661 -28.80 1.22 -4.75
CA LEU A 661 -30.16 1.74 -4.99
C LEU A 661 -30.99 0.74 -5.78
N PHE A 662 -30.37 0.10 -6.79
CA PHE A 662 -31.00 -0.98 -7.54
C PHE A 662 -31.39 -2.14 -6.61
N HIS A 663 -30.46 -2.64 -5.79
CA HIS A 663 -30.65 -3.87 -5.02
C HIS A 663 -31.52 -3.72 -3.77
N LEU A 664 -31.45 -2.57 -3.06
CA LEU A 664 -32.27 -2.30 -1.87
C LEU A 664 -33.77 -2.41 -2.15
N THR A 665 -34.20 -2.03 -3.35
CA THR A 665 -35.61 -2.04 -3.76
C THR A 665 -36.03 -3.36 -4.43
N ARG A 666 -35.10 -4.32 -4.57
CA ARG A 666 -35.26 -5.49 -5.46
C ARG A 666 -34.92 -6.84 -4.83
N GLY A 667 -34.83 -6.91 -3.51
CA GLY A 667 -34.61 -8.16 -2.78
C GLY A 667 -33.26 -8.25 -2.07
N GLY A 668 -32.48 -7.17 -2.02
CA GLY A 668 -31.23 -7.10 -1.27
C GLY A 668 -30.06 -7.76 -1.99
N VAL A 669 -29.06 -8.16 -1.20
CA VAL A 669 -27.78 -8.73 -1.67
C VAL A 669 -27.67 -10.23 -1.43
N CYS A 670 -28.67 -10.83 -0.77
CA CYS A 670 -28.71 -12.26 -0.45
C CYS A 670 -30.17 -12.69 -0.20
N LYS A 671 -30.44 -14.00 -0.20
CA LYS A 671 -31.79 -14.55 0.05
C LYS A 671 -31.82 -15.43 1.30
N ALA A 672 -32.36 -14.87 2.39
CA ALA A 672 -32.59 -15.60 3.64
C ALA A 672 -33.67 -16.69 3.48
N SER A 673 -33.48 -17.82 4.16
CA SER A 673 -34.44 -18.92 4.20
C SER A 673 -34.06 -19.91 5.31
N LYS A 674 -35.06 -20.60 5.87
CA LYS A 674 -34.91 -21.48 7.03
C LYS A 674 -34.27 -22.84 6.73
N VAL A 675 -34.45 -23.36 5.52
CA VAL A 675 -34.06 -24.75 5.16
C VAL A 675 -33.44 -24.84 3.76
N ILE A 676 -33.97 -24.07 2.81
CA ILE A 676 -33.53 -24.09 1.40
C ILE A 676 -32.72 -22.82 1.06
N ASN A 677 -31.96 -22.81 -0.03
CA ASN A 677 -31.10 -21.71 -0.47
C ASN A 677 -29.78 -21.59 0.33
N LEU A 678 -29.08 -22.70 0.53
CA LEU A 678 -27.76 -22.73 1.16
C LEU A 678 -26.71 -21.84 0.47
N SER A 679 -26.85 -21.64 -0.86
CA SER A 679 -26.11 -20.63 -1.63
C SER A 679 -26.96 -19.36 -1.73
N GLU A 680 -27.11 -18.65 -0.63
CA GLU A 680 -27.97 -17.47 -0.49
C GLU A 680 -27.57 -16.31 -1.41
N ASP A 681 -26.27 -16.17 -1.66
CA ASP A 681 -25.66 -15.02 -2.34
C ASP A 681 -26.01 -15.02 -3.85
N ILE A 682 -26.07 -16.19 -4.49
CA ILE A 682 -26.33 -16.32 -5.93
C ILE A 682 -27.69 -15.78 -6.36
N PHE A 683 -28.64 -15.79 -5.44
CA PHE A 683 -29.98 -15.27 -5.69
C PHE A 683 -29.98 -13.76 -5.93
N ALA A 684 -29.00 -13.01 -5.44
CA ALA A 684 -28.86 -11.60 -5.80
C ALA A 684 -28.49 -11.45 -7.29
N GLY A 685 -27.60 -12.31 -7.80
CA GLY A 685 -27.27 -12.36 -9.22
C GLY A 685 -28.44 -12.78 -10.10
N PHE A 686 -29.22 -13.79 -9.69
CA PHE A 686 -30.46 -14.17 -10.38
C PHE A 686 -31.46 -13.02 -10.41
N ASN A 687 -31.70 -12.37 -9.27
CA ASN A 687 -32.62 -11.26 -9.14
C ASN A 687 -32.20 -10.04 -9.96
N SER A 688 -30.90 -9.76 -10.02
CA SER A 688 -30.32 -8.72 -10.89
C SER A 688 -30.63 -9.02 -12.35
N THR A 689 -30.27 -10.21 -12.82
CA THR A 689 -30.47 -10.62 -14.23
C THR A 689 -31.95 -10.62 -14.62
N LEU A 690 -32.83 -11.16 -13.77
CA LEU A 690 -34.29 -11.17 -13.99
C LEU A 690 -34.90 -9.78 -14.09
N ARG A 691 -34.29 -8.80 -13.42
CA ARG A 691 -34.69 -7.39 -13.43
C ARG A 691 -33.81 -6.56 -14.35
N GLU A 692 -33.29 -7.19 -15.38
CA GLU A 692 -32.60 -6.51 -16.46
C GLU A 692 -31.25 -5.89 -16.09
N GLY A 693 -30.74 -6.16 -14.89
CA GLY A 693 -29.40 -5.79 -14.45
C GLY A 693 -28.32 -6.52 -15.25
N ASN A 694 -27.15 -5.90 -15.33
CA ASN A 694 -25.96 -6.48 -15.94
C ASN A 694 -24.92 -6.76 -14.85
N VAL A 695 -24.18 -7.86 -14.98
CA VAL A 695 -23.18 -8.31 -14.01
C VAL A 695 -21.84 -8.42 -14.75
N THR A 696 -20.89 -7.55 -14.40
CA THR A 696 -19.57 -7.47 -15.06
C THR A 696 -18.49 -8.13 -14.20
N HIS A 697 -17.27 -8.26 -14.74
CA HIS A 697 -16.12 -8.78 -14.02
C HIS A 697 -14.87 -7.96 -14.34
N HIS A 698 -14.13 -7.54 -13.32
CA HIS A 698 -12.99 -6.62 -13.41
C HIS A 698 -11.79 -7.24 -12.68
N GLU A 699 -10.69 -7.42 -13.42
CA GLU A 699 -9.49 -8.13 -12.95
C GLU A 699 -8.32 -7.18 -12.65
N TYR A 700 -8.47 -5.87 -12.86
CA TYR A 700 -7.45 -4.88 -12.51
C TYR A 700 -7.43 -4.54 -11.01
N ILE A 701 -8.34 -5.10 -10.21
CA ILE A 701 -8.38 -4.98 -8.76
C ILE A 701 -8.65 -6.35 -8.17
N GLN A 702 -8.09 -6.63 -7.00
CA GLN A 702 -8.30 -7.90 -6.29
C GLN A 702 -8.45 -7.70 -4.78
N VAL A 703 -9.09 -8.68 -4.14
CA VAL A 703 -9.23 -8.77 -2.67
C VAL A 703 -8.66 -10.11 -2.21
N GLY A 704 -7.96 -10.11 -1.09
CA GLY A 704 -7.42 -11.32 -0.47
C GLY A 704 -8.53 -12.16 0.17
N LYS A 705 -8.43 -13.49 0.11
CA LYS A 705 -9.37 -14.43 0.72
C LYS A 705 -8.62 -15.54 1.47
N GLY A 706 -8.99 -15.74 2.73
CA GLY A 706 -8.55 -16.88 3.52
C GLY A 706 -9.37 -18.12 3.19
N ARG A 707 -8.71 -19.27 3.11
CA ARG A 707 -9.34 -20.58 2.93
C ARG A 707 -8.81 -21.59 3.93
N ASP A 708 -9.70 -22.48 4.33
CA ASP A 708 -9.34 -23.66 5.11
C ASP A 708 -8.41 -24.57 4.32
N VAL A 709 -7.42 -25.12 5.02
CA VAL A 709 -6.33 -25.90 4.41
C VAL A 709 -6.45 -27.40 4.69
N GLY A 710 -7.38 -27.80 5.57
CA GLY A 710 -7.61 -29.19 5.96
C GLY A 710 -8.57 -29.91 5.01
N LEU A 711 -8.26 -31.18 4.69
CA LEU A 711 -9.04 -31.99 3.74
C LEU A 711 -10.52 -32.11 4.12
N ASN A 712 -10.80 -32.33 5.41
CA ASN A 712 -12.16 -32.44 5.93
C ASN A 712 -12.96 -31.14 5.74
N GLN A 713 -12.33 -29.99 6.01
CA GLN A 713 -12.94 -28.67 5.83
C GLN A 713 -13.20 -28.37 4.35
N ILE A 714 -12.22 -28.68 3.48
CA ILE A 714 -12.36 -28.55 2.03
C ILE A 714 -13.49 -29.42 1.49
N SER A 715 -13.59 -30.68 1.93
CA SER A 715 -14.66 -31.60 1.53
C SER A 715 -16.04 -31.08 1.96
N LEU A 716 -16.18 -30.58 3.19
CA LEU A 716 -17.42 -29.97 3.68
C LEU A 716 -17.78 -28.71 2.89
N PHE A 717 -16.79 -27.92 2.50
CA PHE A 717 -17.00 -26.73 1.66
C PHE A 717 -17.51 -27.09 0.26
N GLU A 718 -16.89 -28.04 -0.42
CA GLU A 718 -17.35 -28.52 -1.74
C GLU A 718 -18.74 -29.15 -1.65
N ALA A 719 -19.02 -29.94 -0.60
CA ALA A 719 -20.35 -30.49 -0.35
C ALA A 719 -21.39 -29.38 -0.15
N LYS A 720 -21.05 -28.30 0.56
CA LYS A 720 -21.93 -27.13 0.74
C LYS A 720 -22.27 -26.49 -0.62
N ILE A 721 -21.28 -26.29 -1.50
CA ILE A 721 -21.55 -25.69 -2.82
C ILE A 721 -22.40 -26.63 -3.68
N ALA A 722 -22.07 -27.93 -3.71
CA ALA A 722 -22.81 -28.91 -4.49
C ALA A 722 -24.29 -29.01 -4.07
N ASN A 723 -24.55 -29.05 -2.75
CA ASN A 723 -25.91 -29.05 -2.20
C ASN A 723 -26.65 -27.75 -2.56
N GLY A 724 -26.00 -26.60 -2.40
CA GLY A 724 -26.57 -25.31 -2.75
C GLY A 724 -26.93 -25.19 -4.23
N ASN A 725 -26.11 -25.72 -5.13
CA ASN A 725 -26.44 -25.79 -6.56
C ASN A 725 -27.60 -26.76 -6.85
N GLY A 726 -27.68 -27.89 -6.14
CA GLY A 726 -28.82 -28.79 -6.19
C GLY A 726 -30.12 -28.09 -5.80
N GLU A 727 -30.13 -27.35 -4.69
CA GLU A 727 -31.30 -26.61 -4.21
C GLU A 727 -31.76 -25.51 -5.18
N GLN A 728 -30.83 -24.87 -5.89
CA GLN A 728 -31.17 -23.85 -6.89
C GLN A 728 -32.10 -24.39 -8.00
N THR A 729 -32.04 -25.69 -8.32
CA THR A 729 -32.92 -26.33 -9.32
C THR A 729 -34.39 -26.24 -8.96
N LEU A 730 -34.71 -26.20 -7.66
CA LEU A 730 -36.07 -26.08 -7.14
C LEU A 730 -36.54 -24.62 -7.07
N SER A 731 -35.66 -23.66 -7.37
CA SER A 731 -35.96 -22.26 -7.18
C SER A 731 -36.82 -21.67 -8.31
N ARG A 732 -37.78 -20.83 -7.92
CA ARG A 732 -38.59 -20.04 -8.87
C ARG A 732 -37.74 -19.07 -9.68
N ASP A 733 -36.62 -18.62 -9.12
CA ASP A 733 -35.69 -17.69 -9.76
C ASP A 733 -35.06 -18.33 -11.00
N LEU A 734 -34.54 -19.55 -10.86
CA LEU A 734 -33.97 -20.31 -11.96
C LEU A 734 -35.03 -20.71 -13.00
N TYR A 735 -36.23 -21.12 -12.57
CA TYR A 735 -37.35 -21.38 -13.49
C TYR A 735 -37.64 -20.15 -14.37
N ARG A 736 -37.66 -18.95 -13.79
CA ARG A 736 -37.89 -17.69 -14.52
C ARG A 736 -36.72 -17.31 -15.42
N LEU A 737 -35.48 -17.58 -15.00
CA LEU A 737 -34.30 -17.37 -15.85
C LEU A 737 -34.36 -18.27 -17.09
N GLY A 738 -34.70 -19.55 -16.92
CA GLY A 738 -34.85 -20.50 -18.03
C GLY A 738 -35.87 -20.07 -19.08
N HIS A 739 -36.96 -19.39 -18.68
CA HIS A 739 -37.96 -18.86 -19.63
C HIS A 739 -37.51 -17.58 -20.36
N ARG A 740 -36.46 -16.91 -19.88
CA ARG A 740 -35.98 -15.63 -20.42
C ARG A 740 -34.64 -15.72 -21.13
N PHE A 741 -33.86 -16.77 -20.87
CA PHE A 741 -32.62 -17.04 -21.57
C PHE A 741 -32.90 -17.58 -22.97
N ASP A 742 -32.09 -17.13 -23.92
CA ASP A 742 -31.96 -17.82 -25.20
C ASP A 742 -31.27 -19.18 -25.00
N PHE A 743 -31.27 -20.00 -26.07
CA PHE A 743 -30.69 -21.34 -26.04
C PHE A 743 -29.24 -21.36 -25.53
N PHE A 744 -28.40 -20.43 -25.96
CA PHE A 744 -26.98 -20.41 -25.60
C PHE A 744 -26.76 -20.01 -24.15
N ARG A 745 -27.48 -19.00 -23.66
CA ARG A 745 -27.42 -18.58 -22.25
C ARG A 745 -28.00 -19.64 -21.33
N MET A 746 -29.06 -20.33 -21.74
CA MET A 746 -29.63 -21.44 -20.99
C MET A 746 -28.64 -22.60 -20.88
N LEU A 747 -28.01 -23.00 -22.01
CA LEU A 747 -26.99 -24.03 -22.04
C LEU A 747 -25.78 -23.66 -21.17
N SER A 748 -25.34 -22.41 -21.27
CA SER A 748 -24.24 -21.88 -20.46
C SER A 748 -24.58 -21.96 -18.97
N CYS A 749 -25.73 -21.43 -18.56
CA CYS A 749 -26.21 -21.46 -17.18
C CYS A 749 -26.34 -22.89 -16.64
N TYR A 750 -26.75 -23.86 -17.48
CA TYR A 750 -26.79 -25.26 -17.10
C TYR A 750 -25.38 -25.77 -16.77
N PHE A 751 -24.43 -25.67 -17.71
CA PHE A 751 -23.10 -26.25 -17.52
C PHE A 751 -22.24 -25.53 -16.49
N THR A 752 -22.50 -24.25 -16.21
CA THR A 752 -21.68 -23.44 -15.30
C THR A 752 -22.28 -23.28 -13.91
N THR A 753 -23.50 -23.76 -13.68
CA THR A 753 -24.19 -23.60 -12.39
C THR A 753 -24.83 -24.92 -11.97
N ILE A 754 -26.10 -25.15 -12.30
CA ILE A 754 -26.87 -26.28 -11.76
C ILE A 754 -26.44 -27.66 -12.29
N GLY A 755 -26.01 -27.72 -13.54
CA GLY A 755 -25.65 -28.95 -14.24
C GLY A 755 -24.19 -29.31 -14.08
N PHE A 756 -23.36 -28.42 -13.52
CA PHE A 756 -21.91 -28.64 -13.37
C PHE A 756 -21.63 -29.90 -12.55
N TYR A 757 -22.09 -29.94 -11.28
CA TYR A 757 -21.84 -31.06 -10.38
C TYR A 757 -22.49 -32.37 -10.86
N PHE A 758 -23.68 -32.29 -11.46
CA PHE A 758 -24.33 -33.46 -12.06
C PHE A 758 -23.53 -34.02 -13.25
N SER A 759 -23.06 -33.15 -14.15
CA SER A 759 -22.27 -33.57 -15.32
C SER A 759 -20.92 -34.15 -14.89
N THR A 760 -20.29 -33.58 -13.86
CA THR A 760 -19.06 -34.12 -13.27
C THR A 760 -19.29 -35.51 -12.67
N LEU A 761 -20.39 -35.71 -11.94
CA LEU A 761 -20.74 -37.02 -11.37
C LEU A 761 -20.94 -38.09 -12.45
N VAL A 762 -21.56 -37.75 -13.59
CA VAL A 762 -21.85 -38.69 -14.68
C VAL A 762 -20.63 -38.97 -15.57
N SER A 763 -19.65 -38.06 -15.59
CA SER A 763 -18.45 -38.18 -16.42
C SER A 763 -17.30 -38.93 -15.75
N ILE A 764 -17.39 -39.16 -14.44
CA ILE A 764 -16.52 -40.03 -13.64
C ILE A 764 -17.14 -41.42 -13.60
#